data_AF-A0A1F9QFC1-F1
#
_entry.id   AF-A0A1F9QFC1-F1
#
_cell.length_a   1.000
_cell.length_b   1.000
_cell.length_c   1.000
_cell.angle_alpha   90.00
_cell.angle_beta   90.00
_cell.angle_gamma   90.00
#
_symmetry.space_group_name_H-M   'P 1'
#
loop_
_entity.id
_entity.type
_entity.pdbx_description
1 polymer ?
#
loop_
_entity_poly.entity_id
_entity_poly.type
_entity_poly.pdbx_seq_one_letter_code
_entity_poly.pdbx_strand_id
1 'polypeptide(L)'
;MEYPIWQLTTLAGGFWIALIGTFHVFLAHFAVGGGLYLTLTEIYARRTGSPALLAHVKKHTRFFLLITMVAGGVTGVGIWFTIGLLSPQATSSLIKIFVYGFATEWVFFLCEIVALLVYYYGFDRMEPKDHIRMGWLYFLFAWLSLFTINGIVGFMLTPGQWLVTQNFWDGFFNPTFWPQLFLRTAIALTLAGLFGFVTATRIPRVNGQADDRERMVRLAAAWTILPLLACFAAGWWYIQALPEPQQQMVLLRSERIAGFLRDFQYFGAAAALGALILAVRMPGAIRFPLALCVLLTGWGLIGSFEFVREAARKPYLIYGHTYSNGIRVGVDKAIGEAGYLATAKWARIREITPENRLAAGAELYQHQCASCHSIGGPMNDIKPWAATLTAEGLAGLLESLNLANSAMPPFVGNRLEREALAAYLTEGLLGIPPVVESPVALTELPTAIPPFDATTDEYVLLAWSGLGMHMIVESQGMFTLRPATAELSAQLIRRGDPPAKITEGVELTCAVEGAKEGGGQPVNMKVMEGRDWFMAPAIHISPRGASGGFNPYPLVTVEARDAATKAVLARTRAVLPVSDEVGCASCHGGTRAGTEAGPGISPETGQNILRIHDRTNRTSLGAQAKAGRPVACTSCHADPLTGAEGQGGLLGISSALHGFHASTLKGRGAEACARCHPSRPDGATRFQRGLHAQIGLDCTTCHGTLEDHAVGLLKRELETGKRGAKRLLTQITPQSGPQANIPPRTAWTQTTDCLACHQDFGAPDLSRGFGNWTKGVPERFKSRLDEMGALSCPACHGAQHALYPALNPYGADRDNIQPLQYQKLAR
;
A
#
# COMPACT_ATOMS: atom_id res chain seq x y z
N MET A 1 -6.65 -3.36 -25.65
CA MET A 1 -7.09 -4.70 -25.18
C MET A 1 -7.68 -5.44 -26.36
N GLU A 2 -7.09 -6.58 -26.73
CA GLU A 2 -7.27 -7.18 -28.07
C GLU A 2 -8.32 -8.30 -28.15
N TYR A 3 -8.76 -8.83 -27.00
CA TYR A 3 -9.55 -10.06 -26.91
C TYR A 3 -10.82 -9.86 -26.07
N PRO A 4 -11.90 -10.64 -26.28
CA PRO A 4 -13.07 -10.58 -25.40
C PRO A 4 -12.73 -11.10 -24.00
N ILE A 5 -13.53 -10.70 -22.99
CA ILE A 5 -13.35 -11.10 -21.60
C ILE A 5 -14.45 -12.07 -21.18
N TRP A 6 -14.03 -13.15 -20.53
CA TRP A 6 -14.96 -14.06 -19.88
C TRP A 6 -15.30 -13.56 -18.47
N GLN A 7 -16.54 -13.09 -18.28
CA GLN A 7 -16.99 -12.52 -17.01
C GLN A 7 -17.20 -13.61 -15.95
N LEU A 8 -16.42 -13.54 -14.87
CA LEU A 8 -16.46 -14.50 -13.76
C LEU A 8 -16.52 -13.75 -12.43
N THR A 9 -17.65 -13.11 -12.17
CA THR A 9 -17.81 -12.14 -11.07
C THR A 9 -17.50 -12.74 -9.69
N THR A 10 -18.00 -13.96 -9.40
CA THR A 10 -17.87 -14.58 -8.07
C THR A 10 -16.55 -15.32 -7.87
N LEU A 11 -16.04 -16.02 -8.88
CA LEU A 11 -14.83 -16.85 -8.70
C LEU A 11 -13.55 -16.17 -9.20
N ALA A 12 -13.67 -15.11 -10.01
CA ALA A 12 -12.58 -14.45 -10.73
C ALA A 12 -11.75 -15.42 -11.59
N GLY A 13 -10.80 -14.88 -12.37
CA GLY A 13 -9.91 -15.72 -13.20
C GLY A 13 -8.94 -16.57 -12.40
N GLY A 14 -8.41 -16.04 -11.29
CA GLY A 14 -7.41 -16.74 -10.48
C GLY A 14 -7.87 -18.10 -9.91
N PHE A 15 -9.16 -18.27 -9.62
CA PHE A 15 -9.68 -19.49 -8.99
C PHE A 15 -9.57 -20.71 -9.88
N TRP A 16 -10.00 -20.58 -11.14
CA TRP A 16 -10.00 -21.68 -12.10
C TRP A 16 -8.59 -22.12 -12.47
N ILE A 17 -7.66 -21.16 -12.59
CA ILE A 17 -6.24 -21.45 -12.79
C ILE A 17 -5.68 -22.25 -11.61
N ALA A 18 -5.99 -21.84 -10.37
CA ALA A 18 -5.53 -22.56 -9.19
C ALA A 18 -6.11 -23.98 -9.11
N LEU A 19 -7.40 -24.15 -9.39
CA LEU A 19 -8.09 -25.44 -9.31
C LEU A 19 -7.56 -26.43 -10.36
N ILE A 20 -7.61 -26.05 -11.64
CA ILE A 20 -7.27 -26.94 -12.76
C ILE A 20 -5.74 -27.12 -12.84
N GLY A 21 -4.99 -26.04 -12.64
CA GLY A 21 -3.53 -26.05 -12.64
C GLY A 21 -2.96 -26.97 -11.57
N THR A 22 -3.37 -26.81 -10.31
CA THR A 22 -2.87 -27.66 -9.20
C THR A 22 -3.21 -29.13 -9.43
N PHE A 23 -4.45 -29.41 -9.86
CA PHE A 23 -4.89 -30.78 -10.07
C PHE A 23 -4.14 -31.47 -11.21
N HIS A 24 -4.05 -30.83 -12.38
CA HIS A 24 -3.33 -31.39 -13.52
C HIS A 24 -1.84 -31.56 -13.22
N VAL A 25 -1.20 -30.55 -12.63
CA VAL A 25 0.25 -30.59 -12.31
C VAL A 25 0.54 -31.73 -11.32
N PHE A 26 -0.32 -31.97 -10.34
CA PHE A 26 -0.19 -33.11 -9.42
C PHE A 26 -0.20 -34.46 -10.14
N LEU A 27 -1.12 -34.66 -11.10
CA LEU A 27 -1.19 -35.88 -11.89
C LEU A 27 -0.04 -36.01 -12.90
N ALA A 28 0.34 -34.91 -13.55
CA ALA A 28 1.44 -34.87 -14.51
C ALA A 28 2.79 -35.18 -13.84
N HIS A 29 3.05 -34.63 -12.65
CA HIS A 29 4.28 -34.94 -11.90
C HIS A 29 4.28 -36.39 -11.41
N PHE A 30 3.12 -36.94 -11.06
CA PHE A 30 3.01 -38.37 -10.80
C PHE A 30 3.32 -39.21 -12.05
N ALA A 31 2.88 -38.79 -13.24
CA ALA A 31 3.21 -39.48 -14.51
C ALA A 31 4.74 -39.56 -14.72
N VAL A 32 5.43 -38.43 -14.56
CA VAL A 32 6.90 -38.37 -14.73
C VAL A 32 7.64 -39.24 -13.72
N GLY A 33 7.39 -39.04 -12.42
CA GLY A 33 8.10 -39.80 -11.38
C GLY A 33 7.68 -41.26 -11.32
N GLY A 34 6.39 -41.53 -11.55
CA GLY A 34 5.81 -42.86 -11.54
C GLY A 34 6.31 -43.74 -12.69
N GLY A 35 6.68 -43.15 -13.84
CA GLY A 35 7.35 -43.87 -14.92
C GLY A 35 8.69 -44.50 -14.51
N LEU A 36 9.53 -43.72 -13.83
CA LEU A 36 10.80 -44.24 -13.30
C LEU A 36 10.54 -45.26 -12.18
N TYR A 37 9.59 -44.97 -11.31
CA TYR A 37 9.21 -45.87 -10.22
C TYR A 37 8.73 -47.23 -10.75
N LEU A 38 7.85 -47.26 -11.76
CA LEU A 38 7.38 -48.50 -12.40
C LEU A 38 8.54 -49.33 -12.95
N THR A 39 9.43 -48.70 -13.70
CA THR A 39 10.57 -49.38 -14.34
C THR A 39 11.52 -49.96 -13.30
N LEU A 40 11.88 -49.17 -12.28
CA LEU A 40 12.79 -49.60 -11.23
C LEU A 40 12.16 -50.64 -10.29
N THR A 41 10.86 -50.54 -10.02
CA THR A 41 10.14 -51.55 -9.21
C THR A 41 9.97 -52.86 -9.95
N GLU A 42 9.81 -52.84 -11.28
CA GLU A 42 9.85 -54.06 -12.09
C GLU A 42 11.22 -54.73 -12.04
N ILE A 43 12.30 -53.96 -12.26
CA ILE A 43 13.67 -54.47 -12.16
C ILE A 43 13.90 -55.08 -10.78
N TYR A 44 13.45 -54.40 -9.72
CA TYR A 44 13.53 -54.90 -8.35
C TYR A 44 12.74 -56.20 -8.14
N ALA A 45 11.50 -56.26 -8.62
CA ALA A 45 10.64 -57.45 -8.50
C ALA A 45 11.21 -58.66 -9.25
N ARG A 46 11.81 -58.44 -10.43
CA ARG A 46 12.47 -59.51 -11.20
C ARG A 46 13.76 -59.98 -10.55
N ARG A 47 14.57 -59.06 -10.00
CA ARG A 47 15.81 -59.41 -9.27
C ARG A 47 15.54 -60.19 -7.99
N THR A 48 14.47 -59.88 -7.28
CA THR A 48 14.07 -60.60 -6.06
C THR A 48 13.32 -61.90 -6.37
N GLY A 49 12.93 -62.14 -7.62
CA GLY A 49 12.21 -63.33 -8.05
C GLY A 49 10.82 -63.47 -7.41
N SER A 50 10.22 -62.38 -6.91
CA SER A 50 8.92 -62.44 -6.22
C SER A 50 7.75 -62.32 -7.20
N PRO A 51 6.90 -63.36 -7.32
CA PRO A 51 5.68 -63.28 -8.13
C PRO A 51 4.67 -62.27 -7.58
N ALA A 52 4.62 -62.10 -6.25
CA ALA A 52 3.73 -61.15 -5.60
C ALA A 52 4.10 -59.69 -5.95
N LEU A 53 5.40 -59.38 -5.99
CA LEU A 53 5.89 -58.06 -6.40
C LEU A 53 5.63 -57.81 -7.89
N LEU A 54 5.85 -58.79 -8.76
CA LEU A 54 5.54 -58.64 -10.20
C LEU A 54 4.04 -58.41 -10.44
N ALA A 55 3.17 -59.18 -9.75
CA ALA A 55 1.73 -58.97 -9.81
C ALA A 55 1.31 -57.58 -9.27
N HIS A 56 1.99 -57.11 -8.22
CA HIS A 56 1.80 -55.75 -7.71
C HIS A 56 2.21 -54.69 -8.73
N VAL A 57 3.38 -54.81 -9.37
CA VAL A 57 3.85 -53.87 -10.40
C VAL A 57 2.82 -53.80 -11.52
N LYS A 58 2.35 -54.94 -12.04
CA LYS A 58 1.31 -54.98 -13.08
C LYS A 58 0.02 -54.28 -12.66
N LYS A 59 -0.44 -54.50 -11.42
CA LYS A 59 -1.63 -53.84 -10.87
C LYS A 59 -1.40 -52.34 -10.68
N HIS A 60 -0.20 -51.94 -10.25
CA HIS A 60 0.20 -50.55 -10.13
C HIS A 60 0.26 -49.87 -11.50
N THR A 61 0.76 -50.55 -12.54
CA THR A 61 0.74 -50.06 -13.94
C THR A 61 -0.69 -49.77 -14.41
N ARG A 62 -1.66 -50.65 -14.09
CA ARG A 62 -3.08 -50.39 -14.42
C ARG A 62 -3.60 -49.13 -13.71
N PHE A 63 -3.31 -49.01 -12.41
CA PHE A 63 -3.70 -47.84 -11.61
C PHE A 63 -3.08 -46.56 -12.15
N PHE A 64 -1.78 -46.61 -12.45
CA PHE A 64 -1.00 -45.54 -13.04
C PHE A 64 -1.61 -45.11 -14.37
N LEU A 65 -1.80 -46.04 -15.31
CA LEU A 65 -2.41 -45.77 -16.62
C LEU A 65 -3.76 -45.08 -16.50
N LEU A 66 -4.67 -45.55 -15.64
CA LEU A 66 -5.99 -44.93 -15.49
C LEU A 66 -5.91 -43.50 -14.94
N ILE A 67 -5.02 -43.23 -14.00
CA ILE A 67 -4.89 -41.89 -13.40
C ILE A 67 -4.14 -40.94 -14.33
N THR A 68 -3.00 -41.33 -14.86
CA THR A 68 -2.11 -40.43 -15.60
C THR A 68 -2.61 -40.22 -17.02
N MET A 69 -3.01 -41.28 -17.72
CA MET A 69 -3.48 -41.16 -19.11
C MET A 69 -4.89 -40.56 -19.19
N VAL A 70 -5.84 -41.07 -18.40
CA VAL A 70 -7.25 -40.63 -18.51
C VAL A 70 -7.47 -39.32 -17.77
N ALA A 71 -7.27 -39.30 -16.44
CA ALA A 71 -7.51 -38.09 -15.66
C ALA A 71 -6.45 -37.00 -15.96
N GLY A 72 -5.17 -37.37 -16.09
CA GLY A 72 -4.11 -36.45 -16.50
C GLY A 72 -4.32 -35.88 -17.91
N GLY A 73 -4.64 -36.72 -18.89
CA GLY A 73 -4.92 -36.27 -20.26
C GLY A 73 -6.11 -35.30 -20.36
N VAL A 74 -7.25 -35.63 -19.73
CA VAL A 74 -8.45 -34.77 -19.73
C VAL A 74 -8.16 -33.43 -19.05
N THR A 75 -7.47 -33.44 -17.91
CA THR A 75 -7.13 -32.20 -17.20
C THR A 75 -6.09 -31.36 -17.93
N GLY A 76 -5.20 -31.97 -18.73
CA GLY A 76 -4.24 -31.27 -19.58
C GLY A 76 -4.93 -30.48 -20.69
N VAL A 77 -5.92 -31.10 -21.37
CA VAL A 77 -6.79 -30.39 -22.30
C VAL A 77 -7.56 -29.27 -21.58
N GLY A 78 -8.06 -29.53 -20.37
CA GLY A 78 -8.74 -28.55 -19.53
C GLY A 78 -7.91 -27.28 -19.25
N ILE A 79 -6.59 -27.41 -19.04
CA ILE A 79 -5.70 -26.25 -18.86
C ILE A 79 -5.73 -25.35 -20.09
N TRP A 80 -5.64 -25.90 -21.31
CA TRP A 80 -5.60 -25.11 -22.54
C TRP A 80 -6.84 -24.24 -22.73
N PHE A 81 -8.03 -24.80 -22.49
CA PHE A 81 -9.28 -24.02 -22.51
C PHE A 81 -9.28 -22.94 -21.43
N THR A 82 -8.81 -23.28 -20.23
CA THR A 82 -8.78 -22.36 -19.08
C THR A 82 -7.86 -21.16 -19.33
N ILE A 83 -6.61 -21.39 -19.76
CA ILE A 83 -5.67 -20.29 -20.05
C ILE A 83 -6.07 -19.51 -21.31
N GLY A 84 -6.69 -20.17 -22.29
CA GLY A 84 -7.19 -19.53 -23.51
C GLY A 84 -8.31 -18.53 -23.23
N LEU A 85 -9.23 -18.87 -22.33
CA LEU A 85 -10.36 -18.00 -21.96
C LEU A 85 -10.00 -16.94 -20.93
N LEU A 86 -9.15 -17.28 -19.94
CA LEU A 86 -8.83 -16.37 -18.83
C LEU A 86 -7.66 -15.44 -19.10
N SER A 87 -6.76 -15.82 -20.01
CA SER A 87 -5.54 -15.05 -20.30
C SER A 87 -5.18 -15.11 -21.79
N PRO A 88 -6.11 -14.78 -22.71
CA PRO A 88 -5.93 -14.97 -24.15
C PRO A 88 -4.70 -14.25 -24.70
N GLN A 89 -4.39 -13.05 -24.20
CA GLN A 89 -3.21 -12.29 -24.64
C GLN A 89 -1.89 -13.01 -24.27
N ALA A 90 -1.79 -13.55 -23.06
CA ALA A 90 -0.60 -14.24 -22.61
C ALA A 90 -0.46 -15.58 -23.35
N THR A 91 -1.56 -16.34 -23.45
CA THR A 91 -1.62 -17.61 -24.20
C THR A 91 -1.23 -17.41 -25.67
N SER A 92 -1.76 -16.39 -26.34
CA SER A 92 -1.38 -16.05 -27.72
C SER A 92 0.11 -15.70 -27.85
N SER A 93 0.66 -14.98 -26.87
CA SER A 93 2.09 -14.62 -26.87
C SER A 93 2.96 -15.88 -26.72
N LEU A 94 2.63 -16.74 -25.76
CA LEU A 94 3.36 -18.00 -25.55
C LEU A 94 3.32 -18.90 -26.78
N ILE A 95 2.17 -19.01 -27.46
CA ILE A 95 2.07 -19.79 -28.72
C ILE A 95 2.97 -19.19 -29.79
N LYS A 96 2.95 -17.88 -30.00
CA LYS A 96 3.78 -17.22 -31.03
C LYS A 96 5.27 -17.39 -30.78
N ILE A 97 5.69 -17.45 -29.52
CA ILE A 97 7.10 -17.61 -29.14
C ILE A 97 7.51 -19.08 -29.19
N PHE A 98 6.68 -19.99 -28.66
CA PHE A 98 7.04 -21.38 -28.38
C PHE A 98 6.19 -22.43 -29.11
N VAL A 99 5.58 -22.11 -30.27
CA VAL A 99 4.73 -23.06 -31.01
C VAL A 99 5.43 -24.41 -31.22
N TYR A 100 6.71 -24.40 -31.60
CA TYR A 100 7.49 -25.62 -31.79
C TYR A 100 7.86 -26.30 -30.48
N GLY A 101 8.05 -25.54 -29.39
CA GLY A 101 8.23 -26.11 -28.05
C GLY A 101 7.00 -26.89 -27.59
N PHE A 102 5.79 -26.32 -27.74
CA PHE A 102 4.54 -27.02 -27.45
C PHE A 102 4.33 -28.23 -28.36
N ALA A 103 4.61 -28.11 -29.66
CA ALA A 103 4.50 -29.25 -30.57
C ALA A 103 5.45 -30.40 -30.18
N THR A 104 6.69 -30.08 -29.78
CA THR A 104 7.66 -31.06 -29.28
C THR A 104 7.16 -31.75 -28.00
N GLU A 105 6.61 -30.99 -27.04
CA GLU A 105 5.98 -31.56 -25.85
C GLU A 105 4.87 -32.56 -26.22
N TRP A 106 4.00 -32.22 -27.19
CA TRP A 106 2.89 -33.09 -27.60
C TRP A 106 3.37 -34.37 -28.27
N VAL A 107 4.47 -34.32 -29.01
CA VAL A 107 5.11 -35.52 -29.58
C VAL A 107 5.65 -36.41 -28.46
N PHE A 108 6.33 -35.84 -27.46
CA PHE A 108 6.79 -36.61 -26.29
C PHE A 108 5.61 -37.22 -25.52
N PHE A 109 4.53 -36.47 -25.32
CA PHE A 109 3.31 -36.97 -24.67
C PHE A 109 2.66 -38.13 -25.45
N LEU A 110 2.61 -38.05 -26.78
CA LEU A 110 2.11 -39.16 -27.61
C LEU A 110 3.01 -40.40 -27.47
N CYS A 111 4.33 -40.22 -27.56
CA CYS A 111 5.29 -41.31 -27.37
C CYS A 111 5.20 -41.92 -25.98
N GLU A 112 4.99 -41.10 -24.95
CA GLU A 112 4.73 -41.52 -23.58
C GLU A 112 3.48 -42.40 -23.50
N ILE A 113 2.34 -41.98 -24.06
CA ILE A 113 1.10 -42.77 -24.06
C ILE A 113 1.30 -44.12 -24.76
N VAL A 114 1.92 -44.11 -25.94
CA VAL A 114 2.17 -45.34 -26.72
C VAL A 114 3.06 -46.28 -25.92
N ALA A 115 4.14 -45.76 -25.32
CA ALA A 115 5.04 -46.56 -24.49
C ALA A 115 4.31 -47.15 -23.28
N LEU A 116 3.43 -46.39 -22.62
CA LEU A 116 2.67 -46.88 -21.47
C LEU A 116 1.67 -47.98 -21.85
N LEU A 117 0.99 -47.84 -22.97
CA LEU A 117 0.04 -48.84 -23.46
C LEU A 117 0.77 -50.13 -23.82
N VAL A 118 1.89 -50.04 -24.55
CA VAL A 118 2.71 -51.20 -24.89
C VAL A 118 3.27 -51.86 -23.63
N TYR A 119 3.76 -51.07 -22.67
CA TYR A 119 4.22 -51.58 -21.38
C TYR A 119 3.08 -52.32 -20.64
N TYR A 120 1.91 -51.71 -20.48
CA TYR A 120 0.80 -52.35 -19.76
C TYR A 120 0.30 -53.64 -20.43
N TYR A 121 0.03 -53.62 -21.74
CA TYR A 121 -0.47 -54.79 -22.47
C TYR A 121 0.61 -55.82 -22.80
N GLY A 122 1.87 -55.41 -22.76
CA GLY A 122 3.05 -56.26 -23.01
C GLY A 122 3.50 -57.07 -21.80
N PHE A 123 2.93 -56.83 -20.61
CA PHE A 123 3.43 -57.40 -19.34
C PHE A 123 3.58 -58.94 -19.34
N ASP A 124 2.66 -59.66 -19.98
CA ASP A 124 2.72 -61.13 -20.11
C ASP A 124 3.11 -61.60 -21.53
N ARG A 125 3.34 -60.67 -22.47
CA ARG A 125 3.54 -60.96 -23.90
C ARG A 125 4.97 -60.68 -24.39
N MET A 126 5.68 -59.79 -23.73
CA MET A 126 7.02 -59.34 -24.11
C MET A 126 8.10 -60.04 -23.29
N GLU A 127 9.30 -60.18 -23.86
CA GLU A 127 10.47 -60.57 -23.08
C GLU A 127 10.76 -59.52 -21.99
N PRO A 128 11.22 -59.93 -20.79
CA PRO A 128 11.48 -59.00 -19.69
C PRO A 128 12.42 -57.84 -20.03
N LYS A 129 13.43 -58.07 -20.88
CA LYS A 129 14.39 -57.04 -21.30
C LYS A 129 13.71 -55.95 -22.12
N ASP A 130 12.85 -56.34 -23.07
CA ASP A 130 12.13 -55.41 -23.93
C ASP A 130 11.01 -54.68 -23.19
N HIS A 131 10.36 -55.38 -22.25
CA HIS A 131 9.38 -54.77 -21.36
C HIS A 131 10.01 -53.67 -20.48
N ILE A 132 11.16 -53.93 -19.88
CA ILE A 132 11.91 -52.92 -19.10
C ILE A 132 12.39 -51.76 -19.99
N ARG A 133 12.85 -52.03 -21.22
CA ARG A 133 13.19 -50.97 -22.20
C ARG A 133 12.00 -50.07 -22.47
N MET A 134 10.79 -50.64 -22.59
CA MET A 134 9.57 -49.85 -22.78
C MET A 134 9.27 -48.95 -21.57
N GLY A 135 9.51 -49.44 -20.34
CA GLY A 135 9.43 -48.61 -19.14
C GLY A 135 10.41 -47.43 -19.15
N TRP A 136 11.66 -47.67 -19.57
CA TRP A 136 12.65 -46.59 -19.72
C TRP A 136 12.28 -45.58 -20.80
N LEU A 137 11.74 -46.02 -21.93
CA LEU A 137 11.23 -45.14 -22.98
C LEU A 137 10.09 -44.27 -22.46
N TYR A 138 9.15 -44.86 -21.72
CA TYR A 138 8.09 -44.09 -21.05
C TYR A 138 8.66 -42.99 -20.17
N PHE A 139 9.57 -43.34 -19.25
CA PHE A 139 10.17 -42.37 -18.33
C PHE A 139 10.92 -41.26 -19.09
N LEU A 140 11.69 -41.62 -20.12
CA LEU A 140 12.41 -40.65 -20.94
C LEU A 140 11.44 -39.65 -21.58
N PHE A 141 10.39 -40.12 -22.23
CA PHE A 141 9.42 -39.23 -22.87
C PHE A 141 8.64 -38.39 -21.87
N ALA A 142 8.20 -38.95 -20.74
CA ALA A 142 7.54 -38.20 -19.69
C ALA A 142 8.46 -37.09 -19.11
N TRP A 143 9.73 -37.41 -18.87
CA TRP A 143 10.70 -36.43 -18.40
C TRP A 143 11.03 -35.37 -19.46
N LEU A 144 11.11 -35.74 -20.74
CA LEU A 144 11.29 -34.78 -21.84
C LEU A 144 10.07 -33.85 -22.02
N SER A 145 8.85 -34.34 -21.78
CA SER A 145 7.65 -33.50 -21.68
C SER A 145 7.82 -32.47 -20.57
N LEU A 146 8.21 -32.90 -19.36
CA LEU A 146 8.48 -32.01 -18.22
C LEU A 146 9.59 -31.00 -18.54
N PHE A 147 10.69 -31.44 -19.16
CA PHE A 147 11.81 -30.59 -19.58
C PHE A 147 11.33 -29.47 -20.52
N THR A 148 10.49 -29.83 -21.49
CA THR A 148 10.00 -28.90 -22.52
C THR A 148 9.04 -27.88 -21.94
N ILE A 149 8.01 -28.32 -21.21
CA ILE A 149 7.03 -27.39 -20.62
C ILE A 149 7.64 -26.53 -19.52
N ASN A 150 8.66 -27.03 -18.81
CA ASN A 150 9.39 -26.28 -17.80
C ASN A 150 10.01 -25.00 -18.37
N GLY A 151 10.59 -25.05 -19.58
CA GLY A 151 11.15 -23.87 -20.21
C GLY A 151 10.11 -22.80 -20.51
N ILE A 152 8.95 -23.22 -21.04
CA ILE A 152 7.85 -22.31 -21.39
C ILE A 152 7.21 -21.69 -20.14
N VAL A 153 7.02 -22.47 -19.07
CA VAL A 153 6.40 -21.98 -17.83
C VAL A 153 7.40 -21.12 -17.03
N GLY A 154 8.69 -21.49 -17.02
CA GLY A 154 9.75 -20.71 -16.37
C GLY A 154 9.93 -19.34 -17.03
N PHE A 155 9.80 -19.28 -18.36
CA PHE A 155 9.83 -18.04 -19.14
C PHE A 155 8.81 -17.00 -18.66
N MET A 156 7.62 -17.43 -18.23
CA MET A 156 6.59 -16.50 -17.73
C MET A 156 7.06 -15.71 -16.50
N LEU A 157 7.91 -16.32 -15.66
CA LEU A 157 8.45 -15.70 -14.45
C LEU A 157 9.78 -14.99 -14.69
N THR A 158 10.68 -15.58 -15.48
CA THR A 158 12.00 -15.00 -15.77
C THR A 158 12.32 -15.02 -17.27
N PRO A 159 11.71 -14.18 -18.12
CA PRO A 159 11.99 -14.19 -19.55
C PRO A 159 13.45 -13.83 -19.88
N GLY A 160 14.19 -13.22 -18.95
CA GLY A 160 15.62 -13.00 -19.07
C GLY A 160 15.98 -12.14 -20.27
N GLN A 161 17.00 -12.56 -21.03
CA GLN A 161 17.50 -11.83 -22.20
C GLN A 161 16.49 -11.78 -23.37
N TRP A 162 15.48 -12.65 -23.38
CA TRP A 162 14.46 -12.65 -24.41
C TRP A 162 13.74 -11.30 -24.54
N LEU A 163 13.59 -10.55 -23.44
CA LEU A 163 12.99 -9.21 -23.47
C LEU A 163 13.69 -8.25 -24.44
N VAL A 164 14.97 -8.50 -24.74
CA VAL A 164 15.78 -7.72 -25.68
C VAL A 164 16.00 -8.48 -26.98
N THR A 165 16.42 -9.76 -26.90
CA THR A 165 16.85 -10.52 -28.09
C THR A 165 15.70 -11.08 -28.90
N GLN A 166 14.53 -11.29 -28.27
CA GLN A 166 13.39 -12.02 -28.82
C GLN A 166 13.77 -13.44 -29.34
N ASN A 167 14.92 -13.98 -28.94
CA ASN A 167 15.42 -15.27 -29.40
C ASN A 167 14.77 -16.43 -28.63
N PHE A 168 14.31 -17.45 -29.35
CA PHE A 168 13.67 -18.63 -28.77
C PHE A 168 14.45 -19.26 -27.60
N TRP A 169 15.76 -19.46 -27.76
CA TRP A 169 16.59 -20.17 -26.79
C TRP A 169 16.86 -19.34 -25.53
N ASP A 170 16.99 -18.02 -25.68
CA ASP A 170 17.15 -17.12 -24.52
C ASP A 170 15.89 -17.12 -23.64
N GLY A 171 14.71 -17.27 -24.24
CA GLY A 171 13.46 -17.42 -23.51
C GLY A 171 13.29 -18.83 -22.91
N PHE A 172 13.59 -19.87 -23.70
CA PHE A 172 13.43 -21.26 -23.29
C PHE A 172 14.38 -21.62 -22.14
N PHE A 173 15.68 -21.33 -22.28
CA PHE A 173 16.69 -21.50 -21.24
C PHE A 173 16.81 -20.26 -20.36
N ASN A 174 15.67 -19.83 -19.82
CA ASN A 174 15.59 -18.71 -18.89
C ASN A 174 16.45 -18.91 -17.63
N PRO A 175 16.77 -17.83 -16.88
CA PRO A 175 17.56 -17.90 -15.65
C PRO A 175 17.09 -18.95 -14.63
N THR A 176 15.78 -19.22 -14.58
CA THR A 176 15.22 -20.20 -13.65
C THR A 176 15.02 -21.60 -14.23
N PHE A 177 15.38 -21.84 -15.48
CA PHE A 177 15.12 -23.09 -16.18
C PHE A 177 15.62 -24.31 -15.38
N TRP A 178 16.92 -24.31 -15.07
CA TRP A 178 17.57 -25.41 -14.37
C TRP A 178 17.06 -25.60 -12.94
N PRO A 179 17.07 -24.60 -12.04
CA PRO A 179 16.58 -24.80 -10.69
C PRO A 179 15.12 -25.27 -10.66
N GLN A 180 14.27 -24.73 -11.55
CA GLN A 180 12.89 -25.17 -11.66
C GLN A 180 12.76 -26.62 -12.16
N LEU A 181 13.58 -27.04 -13.13
CA LEU A 181 13.59 -28.42 -13.64
C LEU A 181 14.00 -29.42 -12.56
N PHE A 182 15.07 -29.14 -11.81
CA PHE A 182 15.52 -29.98 -10.71
C PHE A 182 14.47 -30.06 -9.61
N LEU A 183 13.87 -28.92 -9.25
CA LEU A 183 12.82 -28.85 -8.25
C LEU A 183 11.59 -29.68 -8.66
N ARG A 184 11.08 -29.49 -9.89
CA ARG A 184 9.92 -30.23 -10.39
C ARG A 184 10.21 -31.73 -10.54
N THR A 185 11.42 -32.09 -10.99
CA THR A 185 11.84 -33.50 -11.05
C THR A 185 11.86 -34.13 -9.66
N ALA A 186 12.44 -33.44 -8.67
CA ALA A 186 12.47 -33.93 -7.30
C ALA A 186 11.07 -34.11 -6.71
N ILE A 187 10.16 -33.17 -6.94
CA ILE A 187 8.76 -33.30 -6.52
C ILE A 187 8.08 -34.48 -7.23
N ALA A 188 8.28 -34.65 -8.54
CA ALA A 188 7.72 -35.76 -9.31
C ALA A 188 8.14 -37.13 -8.72
N LEU A 189 9.41 -37.29 -8.37
CA LEU A 189 9.93 -38.50 -7.73
C LEU A 189 9.32 -38.70 -6.33
N THR A 190 9.18 -37.64 -5.53
CA THR A 190 8.48 -37.69 -4.24
C THR A 190 7.03 -38.16 -4.40
N LEU A 191 6.29 -37.63 -5.38
CA LEU A 191 4.91 -38.04 -5.65
C LEU A 191 4.82 -39.50 -6.06
N ALA A 192 5.79 -40.04 -6.80
CA ALA A 192 5.84 -41.45 -7.15
C ALA A 192 5.84 -42.34 -5.89
N GLY A 193 6.61 -41.97 -4.88
CA GLY A 193 6.60 -42.63 -3.56
C GLY A 193 5.24 -42.52 -2.86
N LEU A 194 4.65 -41.33 -2.84
CA LEU A 194 3.35 -41.07 -2.21
C LEU A 194 2.22 -41.92 -2.81
N PHE A 195 2.12 -41.97 -4.14
CA PHE A 195 1.17 -42.85 -4.82
C PHE A 195 1.55 -44.34 -4.68
N GLY A 196 2.85 -44.64 -4.59
CA GLY A 196 3.38 -45.96 -4.27
C GLY A 196 2.76 -46.52 -2.99
N PHE A 197 2.64 -45.73 -1.91
CA PHE A 197 2.01 -46.17 -0.66
C PHE A 197 0.58 -46.69 -0.82
N VAL A 198 -0.24 -46.01 -1.62
CA VAL A 198 -1.67 -46.36 -1.81
C VAL A 198 -1.82 -47.77 -2.36
N THR A 199 -0.94 -48.16 -3.28
CA THR A 199 -0.98 -49.49 -3.90
C THR A 199 -0.16 -50.52 -3.13
N ALA A 200 0.99 -50.13 -2.56
CA ALA A 200 1.88 -51.02 -1.80
C ALA A 200 1.19 -51.54 -0.53
N THR A 201 0.42 -50.70 0.16
CA THR A 201 -0.35 -51.11 1.36
C THR A 201 -1.41 -52.19 1.09
N ARG A 202 -1.80 -52.38 -0.18
CA ARG A 202 -2.79 -53.37 -0.63
C ARG A 202 -2.18 -54.69 -1.16
N ILE A 203 -0.86 -54.87 -1.04
CA ILE A 203 -0.23 -56.16 -1.38
C ILE A 203 -0.72 -57.24 -0.39
N PRO A 204 -1.29 -58.36 -0.87
CA PRO A 204 -1.77 -59.43 0.01
C PRO A 204 -0.65 -60.02 0.87
N ARG A 205 -0.98 -60.44 2.09
CA ARG A 205 -0.07 -61.24 2.92
C ARG A 205 -0.28 -62.71 2.56
N VAL A 206 0.66 -63.30 1.82
CA VAL A 206 0.66 -64.74 1.51
C VAL A 206 1.62 -65.44 2.47
N ASN A 207 1.17 -66.56 3.07
CA ASN A 207 1.98 -67.36 4.00
C ASN A 207 3.24 -67.86 3.30
N GLY A 208 4.42 -67.46 3.79
CA GLY A 208 5.74 -67.83 3.24
C GLY A 208 6.54 -66.70 2.57
N GLN A 209 5.92 -65.56 2.22
CA GLN A 209 6.58 -64.37 1.62
C GLN A 209 6.33 -63.10 2.46
N ALA A 210 6.54 -63.21 3.78
CA ALA A 210 6.01 -62.30 4.79
C ALA A 210 6.52 -60.83 4.80
N ASP A 211 7.31 -60.41 3.80
CA ASP A 211 8.01 -59.11 3.82
C ASP A 211 7.89 -58.26 2.54
N ASP A 212 7.28 -58.75 1.45
CA ASP A 212 7.21 -58.00 0.18
C ASP A 212 6.40 -56.70 0.27
N ARG A 213 5.32 -56.72 1.05
CA ARG A 213 4.55 -55.50 1.34
C ARG A 213 5.38 -54.49 2.12
N GLU A 214 6.14 -54.94 3.12
CA GLU A 214 6.96 -54.04 3.94
C GLU A 214 8.14 -53.48 3.13
N ARG A 215 8.75 -54.29 2.26
CA ARG A 215 9.76 -53.85 1.29
C ARG A 215 9.23 -52.76 0.38
N MET A 216 8.06 -52.96 -0.23
CA MET A 216 7.47 -51.97 -1.12
C MET A 216 7.05 -50.69 -0.40
N VAL A 217 6.53 -50.78 0.83
CA VAL A 217 6.20 -49.59 1.61
C VAL A 217 7.46 -48.83 2.04
N ARG A 218 8.55 -49.52 2.42
CA ARG A 218 9.84 -48.87 2.72
C ARG A 218 10.47 -48.26 1.48
N LEU A 219 10.34 -48.91 0.33
CA LEU A 219 10.77 -48.36 -0.96
C LEU A 219 9.98 -47.07 -1.26
N ALA A 220 8.65 -47.10 -1.15
CA ALA A 220 7.82 -45.90 -1.30
C ALA A 220 8.22 -44.77 -0.32
N ALA A 221 8.60 -45.11 0.91
CA ALA A 221 9.12 -44.13 1.86
C ALA A 221 10.46 -43.52 1.42
N ALA A 222 11.41 -44.33 0.93
CA ALA A 222 12.67 -43.83 0.39
C ALA A 222 12.45 -42.91 -0.83
N TRP A 223 11.54 -43.28 -1.72
CA TRP A 223 11.12 -42.46 -2.87
C TRP A 223 10.41 -41.18 -2.49
N THR A 224 9.77 -41.13 -1.32
CA THR A 224 9.18 -39.90 -0.79
C THR A 224 10.27 -39.00 -0.20
N ILE A 225 11.11 -39.54 0.68
CA ILE A 225 12.02 -38.76 1.53
C ILE A 225 13.28 -38.30 0.78
N LEU A 226 13.96 -39.17 0.04
CA LEU A 226 15.25 -38.83 -0.59
C LEU A 226 15.11 -37.72 -1.63
N PRO A 227 14.14 -37.78 -2.59
CA PRO A 227 13.95 -36.69 -3.52
C PRO A 227 13.41 -35.43 -2.86
N LEU A 228 12.67 -35.55 -1.75
CA LEU A 228 12.18 -34.38 -1.02
C LEU A 228 13.32 -33.55 -0.40
N LEU A 229 14.41 -34.18 0.03
CA LEU A 229 15.62 -33.44 0.45
C LEU A 229 16.23 -32.65 -0.72
N ALA A 230 16.32 -33.27 -1.90
CA ALA A 230 16.78 -32.59 -3.11
C ALA A 230 15.82 -31.47 -3.54
N CYS A 231 14.51 -31.65 -3.34
CA CYS A 231 13.48 -30.65 -3.58
C CYS A 231 13.73 -29.37 -2.75
N PHE A 232 14.03 -29.49 -1.46
CA PHE A 232 14.33 -28.31 -0.63
C PHE A 232 15.62 -27.59 -1.07
N ALA A 233 16.67 -28.34 -1.43
CA ALA A 233 17.91 -27.76 -1.97
C ALA A 233 17.67 -27.04 -3.31
N ALA A 234 16.93 -27.65 -4.23
CA ALA A 234 16.57 -27.04 -5.51
C ALA A 234 15.62 -25.84 -5.33
N GLY A 235 14.73 -25.87 -4.35
CA GLY A 235 13.86 -24.74 -3.99
C GLY A 235 14.65 -23.54 -3.49
N TRP A 236 15.68 -23.76 -2.68
CA TRP A 236 16.62 -22.70 -2.28
C TRP A 236 17.36 -22.12 -3.49
N TRP A 237 17.90 -22.97 -4.36
CA TRP A 237 18.54 -22.54 -5.60
C TRP A 237 17.58 -21.73 -6.50
N TYR A 238 16.31 -22.15 -6.60
CA TYR A 238 15.30 -21.45 -7.37
C TYR A 238 15.04 -20.03 -6.86
N ILE A 239 14.90 -19.85 -5.53
CA ILE A 239 14.72 -18.52 -4.93
C ILE A 239 15.91 -17.61 -5.20
N GLN A 240 17.14 -18.15 -5.19
CA GLN A 240 18.35 -17.37 -5.49
C GLN A 240 18.50 -17.01 -6.97
N ALA A 241 17.88 -17.78 -7.87
CA ALA A 241 17.85 -17.49 -9.30
C ALA A 241 16.79 -16.46 -9.70
N LEU A 242 15.88 -16.08 -8.78
CA LEU A 242 14.88 -15.05 -9.04
C LEU A 242 15.54 -13.66 -9.10
N PRO A 243 15.05 -12.75 -9.96
CA PRO A 243 15.51 -11.36 -9.92
C PRO A 243 15.16 -10.70 -8.58
N GLU A 244 15.99 -9.75 -8.16
CA GLU A 244 15.92 -9.13 -6.82
C GLU A 244 14.51 -8.64 -6.43
N PRO A 245 13.72 -7.98 -7.30
CA PRO A 245 12.38 -7.55 -6.94
C PRO A 245 11.43 -8.71 -6.60
N GLN A 246 11.50 -9.83 -7.32
CA GLN A 246 10.68 -11.03 -7.08
C GLN A 246 11.16 -11.76 -5.84
N GLN A 247 12.47 -11.87 -5.67
CA GLN A 247 13.08 -12.48 -4.50
C GLN A 247 12.63 -11.74 -3.22
N GLN A 248 12.71 -10.40 -3.23
CA GLN A 248 12.21 -9.58 -2.12
C GLN A 248 10.70 -9.73 -1.94
N MET A 249 9.93 -9.90 -3.02
CA MET A 249 8.49 -10.12 -2.91
C MET A 249 8.16 -11.44 -2.20
N VAL A 250 8.86 -12.52 -2.56
CA VAL A 250 8.69 -13.86 -1.99
C VAL A 250 9.16 -13.93 -0.54
N LEU A 251 10.34 -13.36 -0.25
CA LEU A 251 10.97 -13.47 1.08
C LEU A 251 10.52 -12.41 2.07
N LEU A 252 10.29 -11.17 1.60
CA LEU A 252 10.26 -10.00 2.47
C LEU A 252 9.03 -9.13 2.33
N ARG A 253 8.19 -9.23 1.28
CA ARG A 253 7.14 -8.21 1.02
C ARG A 253 5.68 -8.66 1.08
N SER A 254 5.36 -9.95 1.04
CA SER A 254 3.97 -10.42 1.07
C SER A 254 3.73 -11.48 2.13
N GLU A 255 2.97 -11.15 3.16
CA GLU A 255 2.54 -12.13 4.19
C GLU A 255 1.82 -13.34 3.57
N ARG A 256 1.02 -13.10 2.54
CA ARG A 256 0.32 -14.18 1.82
C ARG A 256 1.30 -15.15 1.15
N ILE A 257 2.35 -14.65 0.51
CA ILE A 257 3.35 -15.51 -0.16
C ILE A 257 4.18 -16.25 0.89
N ALA A 258 4.57 -15.57 1.97
CA ALA A 258 5.25 -16.19 3.10
C ALA A 258 4.39 -17.29 3.75
N GLY A 259 3.07 -17.13 3.80
CA GLY A 259 2.12 -18.16 4.20
C GLY A 259 2.25 -19.42 3.36
N PHE A 260 2.13 -19.32 2.03
CA PHE A 260 2.24 -20.48 1.14
C PHE A 260 3.64 -21.12 1.16
N LEU A 261 4.71 -20.34 1.35
CA LEU A 261 6.06 -20.89 1.51
C LEU A 261 6.17 -21.73 2.78
N ARG A 262 5.53 -21.29 3.86
CA ARG A 262 5.45 -22.05 5.12
C ARG A 262 4.61 -23.32 4.96
N ASP A 263 3.49 -23.22 4.25
CA ASP A 263 2.64 -24.37 3.94
C ASP A 263 3.42 -25.41 3.13
N PHE A 264 4.22 -24.98 2.16
CA PHE A 264 5.11 -25.88 1.40
C PHE A 264 6.07 -26.66 2.32
N GLN A 265 6.67 -25.98 3.30
CA GLN A 265 7.55 -26.62 4.29
C GLN A 265 6.77 -27.58 5.20
N TYR A 266 5.58 -27.18 5.67
CA TYR A 266 4.74 -28.02 6.53
C TYR A 266 4.24 -29.27 5.81
N PHE A 267 3.76 -29.14 4.57
CA PHE A 267 3.34 -30.29 3.77
C PHE A 267 4.52 -31.21 3.43
N GLY A 268 5.70 -30.65 3.13
CA GLY A 268 6.92 -31.45 2.95
C GLY A 268 7.29 -32.23 4.22
N ALA A 269 7.33 -31.56 5.37
CA ALA A 269 7.61 -32.21 6.65
C ALA A 269 6.57 -33.28 7.00
N ALA A 270 5.28 -33.01 6.76
CA ALA A 270 4.20 -33.96 6.96
C ALA A 270 4.30 -35.17 6.02
N ALA A 271 4.70 -34.97 4.76
CA ALA A 271 4.97 -36.05 3.81
C ALA A 271 6.11 -36.95 4.29
N ALA A 272 7.22 -36.35 4.75
CA ALA A 272 8.37 -37.09 5.26
C ALA A 272 8.03 -37.88 6.53
N LEU A 273 7.37 -37.23 7.51
CA LEU A 273 6.95 -37.87 8.75
C LEU A 273 5.93 -38.98 8.48
N GLY A 274 4.94 -38.71 7.63
CA GLY A 274 3.95 -39.69 7.19
C GLY A 274 4.58 -40.90 6.52
N ALA A 275 5.60 -40.67 5.67
CA ALA A 275 6.37 -41.74 5.03
C ALA A 275 7.15 -42.60 6.05
N LEU A 276 7.78 -41.97 7.05
CA LEU A 276 8.47 -42.68 8.13
C LEU A 276 7.50 -43.52 8.98
N ILE A 277 6.35 -42.95 9.33
CA ILE A 277 5.30 -43.66 10.10
C ILE A 277 4.78 -44.85 9.27
N LEU A 278 4.48 -44.65 7.98
CA LEU A 278 4.01 -45.71 7.10
C LEU A 278 5.05 -46.81 6.88
N ALA A 279 6.35 -46.51 6.97
CA ALA A 279 7.43 -47.49 6.89
C ALA A 279 7.47 -48.44 8.11
N VAL A 280 6.86 -48.06 9.23
CA VAL A 280 6.68 -48.93 10.40
C VAL A 280 5.58 -49.96 10.15
N ARG A 281 5.78 -51.18 10.64
CA ARG A 281 4.82 -52.28 10.48
C ARG A 281 3.57 -52.01 11.33
N MET A 282 2.41 -51.92 10.68
CA MET A 282 1.13 -51.60 11.35
C MET A 282 -0.08 -52.33 10.74
N PRO A 283 -1.24 -52.38 11.42
CA PRO A 283 -2.47 -53.00 10.91
C PRO A 283 -2.97 -52.35 9.62
N GLY A 284 -3.45 -53.17 8.67
CA GLY A 284 -3.90 -52.70 7.35
C GLY A 284 -5.08 -51.72 7.41
N ALA A 285 -5.96 -51.86 8.42
CA ALA A 285 -7.10 -50.99 8.64
C ALA A 285 -6.70 -49.53 8.91
N ILE A 286 -5.51 -49.30 9.50
CA ILE A 286 -4.97 -47.96 9.76
C ILE A 286 -4.06 -47.52 8.62
N ARG A 287 -3.26 -48.44 8.08
CA ARG A 287 -2.20 -48.11 7.13
C ARG A 287 -2.71 -47.57 5.79
N PHE A 288 -3.81 -48.13 5.27
CA PHE A 288 -4.35 -47.67 3.98
C PHE A 288 -5.01 -46.27 4.09
N PRO A 289 -5.88 -45.98 5.07
CA PRO A 289 -6.35 -44.61 5.30
C PRO A 289 -5.22 -43.62 5.54
N LEU A 290 -4.20 -44.00 6.33
CA LEU A 290 -3.03 -43.16 6.53
C LEU A 290 -2.27 -42.88 5.22
N ALA A 291 -2.12 -43.87 4.34
CA ALA A 291 -1.51 -43.67 3.03
C ALA A 291 -2.29 -42.67 2.15
N LEU A 292 -3.62 -42.66 2.23
CA LEU A 292 -4.43 -41.64 1.55
C LEU A 292 -4.23 -40.24 2.15
N CYS A 293 -4.20 -40.12 3.49
CA CYS A 293 -3.92 -38.84 4.15
C CYS A 293 -2.52 -38.32 3.80
N VAL A 294 -1.51 -39.20 3.76
CA VAL A 294 -0.14 -38.84 3.40
C VAL A 294 -0.05 -38.47 1.91
N LEU A 295 -0.81 -39.10 1.02
CA LEU A 295 -0.89 -38.67 -0.38
C LEU A 295 -1.40 -37.22 -0.53
N LEU A 296 -2.38 -36.82 0.28
CA LEU A 296 -2.92 -35.45 0.26
C LEU A 296 -1.86 -34.39 0.64
N THR A 297 -0.83 -34.75 1.41
CA THR A 297 0.29 -33.84 1.67
C THR A 297 1.07 -33.50 0.40
N GLY A 298 1.17 -34.43 -0.56
CA GLY A 298 1.76 -34.18 -1.87
C GLY A 298 0.95 -33.18 -2.71
N TRP A 299 -0.38 -33.21 -2.60
CA TRP A 299 -1.24 -32.20 -3.21
C TRP A 299 -0.99 -30.84 -2.58
N GLY A 300 -0.93 -30.76 -1.25
CA GLY A 300 -0.58 -29.54 -0.52
C GLY A 300 0.77 -28.98 -0.96
N LEU A 301 1.79 -29.84 -1.12
CA LEU A 301 3.12 -29.45 -1.59
C LEU A 301 3.07 -28.81 -2.99
N ILE A 302 2.39 -29.44 -3.96
CA ILE A 302 2.23 -28.90 -5.32
C ILE A 302 1.42 -27.60 -5.31
N GLY A 303 0.30 -27.58 -4.58
CA GLY A 303 -0.56 -26.41 -4.48
C GLY A 303 0.20 -25.20 -3.94
N SER A 304 0.86 -25.34 -2.79
CA SER A 304 1.67 -24.29 -2.19
C SER A 304 2.75 -23.78 -3.15
N PHE A 305 3.44 -24.68 -3.87
CA PHE A 305 4.43 -24.30 -4.87
C PHE A 305 3.84 -23.48 -6.03
N GLU A 306 2.74 -23.94 -6.63
CA GLU A 306 2.11 -23.22 -7.75
C GLU A 306 1.55 -21.86 -7.32
N PHE A 307 1.03 -21.73 -6.09
CA PHE A 307 0.63 -20.43 -5.53
C PHE A 307 1.82 -19.49 -5.32
N VAL A 308 2.95 -19.97 -4.79
CA VAL A 308 4.18 -19.17 -4.65
C VAL A 308 4.66 -18.71 -6.02
N ARG A 309 4.70 -19.61 -7.02
CA ARG A 309 5.11 -19.28 -8.39
C ARG A 309 4.19 -18.25 -9.05
N GLU A 310 2.87 -18.44 -8.95
CA GLU A 310 1.87 -17.51 -9.48
C GLU A 310 1.98 -16.13 -8.84
N ALA A 311 2.18 -16.08 -7.53
CA ALA A 311 2.32 -14.83 -6.82
C ALA A 311 3.67 -14.14 -7.10
N ALA A 312 4.76 -14.91 -7.26
CA ALA A 312 6.11 -14.41 -7.54
C ALA A 312 6.20 -13.63 -8.86
N ARG A 313 5.37 -13.94 -9.86
CA ARG A 313 5.35 -13.21 -11.14
C ARG A 313 4.49 -11.94 -11.13
N LYS A 314 3.66 -11.73 -10.11
CA LYS A 314 2.80 -10.53 -10.05
C LYS A 314 3.66 -9.25 -10.06
N PRO A 315 3.23 -8.17 -10.72
CA PRO A 315 1.91 -7.95 -11.34
C PRO A 315 1.73 -8.54 -12.74
N TYR A 316 2.66 -9.37 -13.22
CA TYR A 316 2.70 -9.86 -14.59
C TYR A 316 2.09 -11.26 -14.77
N LEU A 317 1.65 -11.54 -16.00
CA LEU A 317 1.50 -12.90 -16.52
C LEU A 317 2.79 -13.36 -17.21
N ILE A 318 3.45 -12.46 -17.94
CA ILE A 318 4.79 -12.64 -18.51
C ILE A 318 5.63 -11.46 -18.02
N TYR A 319 6.62 -11.75 -17.18
CA TYR A 319 7.38 -10.72 -16.47
C TYR A 319 7.98 -9.67 -17.42
N GLY A 320 7.72 -8.38 -17.17
CA GLY A 320 8.23 -7.29 -18.00
C GLY A 320 7.61 -7.14 -19.40
N HIS A 321 6.65 -8.00 -19.78
CA HIS A 321 6.02 -7.96 -21.12
C HIS A 321 4.49 -7.83 -21.07
N THR A 322 3.80 -8.57 -20.20
CA THR A 322 2.32 -8.55 -20.10
C THR A 322 1.85 -8.54 -18.65
N TYR A 323 1.02 -7.57 -18.28
CA TYR A 323 0.36 -7.48 -16.98
C TYR A 323 -0.71 -8.57 -16.76
N SER A 324 -1.14 -8.75 -15.51
CA SER A 324 -2.16 -9.75 -15.13
C SER A 324 -3.55 -9.52 -15.71
N ASN A 325 -3.82 -8.31 -16.22
CA ASN A 325 -5.04 -7.98 -16.97
C ASN A 325 -4.85 -8.09 -18.49
N GLY A 326 -3.71 -8.62 -18.96
CA GLY A 326 -3.41 -8.79 -20.37
C GLY A 326 -2.93 -7.53 -21.09
N ILE A 327 -2.81 -6.38 -20.42
CA ILE A 327 -2.23 -5.18 -21.03
C ILE A 327 -0.72 -5.38 -21.20
N ARG A 328 -0.19 -5.00 -22.36
CA ARG A 328 1.26 -5.07 -22.63
C ARG A 328 1.98 -3.92 -21.93
N VAL A 329 3.18 -4.20 -21.44
CA VAL A 329 4.06 -3.19 -20.84
C VAL A 329 4.56 -2.25 -21.93
N GLY A 330 4.59 -0.94 -21.66
CA GLY A 330 5.13 0.07 -22.57
C GLY A 330 4.09 0.78 -23.44
N VAL A 331 2.88 0.22 -23.57
CA VAL A 331 1.74 0.88 -24.25
C VAL A 331 0.74 1.50 -23.29
N ASP A 332 0.87 1.20 -22.00
CA ASP A 332 -0.01 1.61 -20.91
C ASP A 332 -0.13 3.13 -20.77
N LYS A 333 0.98 3.87 -20.90
CA LYS A 333 0.94 5.36 -20.84
C LYS A 333 0.13 5.97 -21.98
N ALA A 334 0.43 5.59 -23.22
CA ALA A 334 -0.28 6.10 -24.40
C ALA A 334 -1.78 5.76 -24.37
N ILE A 335 -2.13 4.55 -23.93
CA ILE A 335 -3.52 4.15 -23.72
C ILE A 335 -4.17 4.96 -22.60
N GLY A 336 -3.46 5.18 -21.50
CA GLY A 336 -3.96 5.96 -20.37
C GLY A 336 -4.26 7.41 -20.74
N GLU A 337 -3.43 8.03 -21.58
CA GLU A 337 -3.65 9.40 -22.09
C GLU A 337 -4.82 9.49 -23.07
N ALA A 338 -4.93 8.53 -23.99
CA ALA A 338 -6.02 8.48 -24.97
C ALA A 338 -7.38 8.04 -24.38
N GLY A 339 -7.38 7.41 -23.20
CA GLY A 339 -8.53 6.71 -22.64
C GLY A 339 -8.55 5.23 -22.99
N TYR A 340 -8.69 4.39 -21.98
CA TYR A 340 -8.70 2.94 -22.14
C TYR A 340 -9.96 2.44 -22.87
N LEU A 341 -11.13 2.95 -22.54
CA LEU A 341 -12.42 2.61 -23.16
C LEU A 341 -12.44 3.02 -24.63
N ALA A 342 -11.90 4.19 -24.96
CA ALA A 342 -11.78 4.65 -26.34
C ALA A 342 -10.94 3.70 -27.20
N THR A 343 -9.85 3.16 -26.65
CA THR A 343 -8.87 2.34 -27.38
C THR A 343 -9.10 0.83 -27.29
N ALA A 344 -9.83 0.33 -26.29
CA ALA A 344 -10.07 -1.11 -26.11
C ALA A 344 -11.02 -1.65 -27.19
N LYS A 345 -10.58 -2.64 -27.99
CA LYS A 345 -11.39 -3.17 -29.11
C LYS A 345 -12.76 -3.69 -28.69
N TRP A 346 -12.82 -4.31 -27.51
CA TRP A 346 -14.03 -4.95 -26.98
C TRP A 346 -14.77 -4.12 -25.92
N ALA A 347 -14.48 -2.82 -25.81
CA ALA A 347 -15.28 -1.92 -25.00
C ALA A 347 -16.58 -1.54 -25.71
N ARG A 348 -17.70 -1.67 -25.00
CA ARG A 348 -19.04 -1.25 -25.43
C ARG A 348 -19.21 0.25 -25.24
N ILE A 349 -18.76 0.77 -24.10
CA ILE A 349 -18.73 2.21 -23.83
C ILE A 349 -17.40 2.77 -24.34
N ARG A 350 -17.46 3.80 -25.18
CA ARG A 350 -16.28 4.51 -25.73
C ARG A 350 -16.02 5.86 -25.07
N GLU A 351 -17.08 6.48 -24.57
CA GLU A 351 -17.06 7.80 -23.95
C GLU A 351 -17.94 7.78 -22.70
N ILE A 352 -17.47 8.48 -21.66
CA ILE A 352 -18.16 8.54 -20.36
C ILE A 352 -19.08 9.76 -20.35
N THR A 353 -20.35 9.52 -20.08
CA THR A 353 -21.37 10.55 -19.83
C THR A 353 -21.86 10.44 -18.38
N PRO A 354 -22.51 11.47 -17.83
CA PRO A 354 -23.09 11.39 -16.49
C PRO A 354 -24.04 10.20 -16.30
N GLU A 355 -24.81 9.84 -17.33
CA GLU A 355 -25.81 8.76 -17.31
C GLU A 355 -25.17 7.38 -17.32
N ASN A 356 -24.04 7.22 -18.02
CA ASN A 356 -23.37 5.93 -18.19
C ASN A 356 -22.19 5.71 -17.22
N ARG A 357 -21.87 6.68 -16.36
CA ARG A 357 -20.69 6.68 -15.47
C ARG A 357 -20.48 5.37 -14.71
N LEU A 358 -21.52 4.85 -14.06
CA LEU A 358 -21.42 3.60 -13.29
C LEU A 358 -21.26 2.37 -14.20
N ALA A 359 -21.89 2.36 -15.37
CA ALA A 359 -21.74 1.29 -16.35
C ALA A 359 -20.32 1.27 -16.95
N ALA A 360 -19.76 2.45 -17.24
CA ALA A 360 -18.37 2.60 -17.68
C ALA A 360 -17.38 2.09 -16.61
N GLY A 361 -17.62 2.44 -15.34
CA GLY A 361 -16.85 1.92 -14.21
C GLY A 361 -16.93 0.39 -14.07
N ALA A 362 -18.12 -0.19 -14.27
CA ALA A 362 -18.30 -1.64 -14.26
C ALA A 362 -17.53 -2.33 -15.40
N GLU A 363 -17.52 -1.74 -16.61
CA GLU A 363 -16.78 -2.26 -17.75
C GLU A 363 -15.26 -2.18 -17.52
N LEU A 364 -14.77 -1.06 -16.96
CA LEU A 364 -13.37 -0.91 -16.55
C LEU A 364 -12.96 -1.96 -15.51
N TYR A 365 -13.82 -2.24 -14.52
CA TYR A 365 -13.57 -3.31 -13.55
C TYR A 365 -13.41 -4.67 -14.23
N GLN A 366 -14.31 -5.02 -15.16
CA GLN A 366 -14.21 -6.27 -15.90
C GLN A 366 -12.92 -6.35 -16.71
N HIS A 367 -12.49 -5.22 -17.29
CA HIS A 367 -11.34 -5.15 -18.17
C HIS A 367 -10.00 -5.20 -17.44
N GLN A 368 -9.90 -4.57 -16.27
CA GLN A 368 -8.62 -4.36 -15.61
C GLN A 368 -8.49 -5.03 -14.24
N CYS A 369 -9.61 -5.36 -13.59
CA CYS A 369 -9.61 -5.83 -12.21
C CYS A 369 -10.09 -7.29 -12.05
N ALA A 370 -11.08 -7.73 -12.85
CA ALA A 370 -11.76 -9.02 -12.69
C ALA A 370 -10.86 -10.26 -12.93
N SER A 371 -9.71 -10.10 -13.60
CA SER A 371 -8.74 -11.20 -13.73
C SER A 371 -8.11 -11.58 -12.39
N CYS A 372 -8.05 -10.64 -11.44
CA CYS A 372 -7.46 -10.82 -10.12
C CYS A 372 -8.46 -10.74 -8.97
N HIS A 373 -9.51 -9.93 -9.10
CA HIS A 373 -10.47 -9.63 -8.04
C HIS A 373 -11.83 -10.26 -8.32
N SER A 374 -12.42 -10.84 -7.27
CA SER A 374 -13.82 -11.24 -7.28
C SER A 374 -14.69 -10.17 -6.64
N ILE A 375 -16.00 -10.33 -6.81
CA ILE A 375 -17.03 -9.57 -6.11
C ILE A 375 -17.79 -10.53 -5.20
N GLY A 376 -17.59 -10.42 -3.88
CA GLY A 376 -18.21 -11.31 -2.89
C GLY A 376 -17.74 -12.77 -2.99
N GLY A 377 -16.62 -13.01 -3.66
CA GLY A 377 -16.07 -14.33 -3.90
C GLY A 377 -15.06 -14.81 -2.85
N PRO A 378 -14.71 -16.10 -2.86
CA PRO A 378 -13.75 -16.65 -1.91
C PRO A 378 -12.30 -16.19 -2.16
N MET A 379 -12.01 -15.66 -3.36
CA MET A 379 -10.65 -15.24 -3.76
C MET A 379 -10.59 -13.74 -4.06
N ASN A 380 -9.73 -13.01 -3.34
CA ASN A 380 -9.43 -11.60 -3.59
C ASN A 380 -10.67 -10.70 -3.73
N ASP A 381 -11.66 -10.86 -2.85
CA ASP A 381 -12.86 -10.02 -2.84
C ASP A 381 -12.49 -8.53 -2.72
N ILE A 382 -13.02 -7.73 -3.64
CA ILE A 382 -12.76 -6.29 -3.69
C ILE A 382 -13.59 -5.51 -2.65
N LYS A 383 -14.77 -6.02 -2.26
CA LYS A 383 -15.73 -5.28 -1.43
C LYS A 383 -15.13 -4.77 -0.10
N PRO A 384 -14.44 -5.60 0.71
CA PRO A 384 -13.90 -5.14 2.00
C PRO A 384 -12.80 -4.09 1.86
N TRP A 385 -12.17 -3.98 0.69
CA TRP A 385 -11.14 -3.00 0.41
C TRP A 385 -11.74 -1.69 -0.09
N ALA A 386 -12.65 -1.77 -1.07
CA ALA A 386 -13.36 -0.61 -1.58
C ALA A 386 -14.14 0.13 -0.47
N ALA A 387 -14.65 -0.58 0.53
CA ALA A 387 -15.39 0.01 1.65
C ALA A 387 -14.56 0.90 2.59
N THR A 388 -13.23 0.89 2.49
CA THR A 388 -12.35 1.69 3.37
C THR A 388 -12.08 3.10 2.86
N LEU A 389 -12.53 3.41 1.63
CA LEU A 389 -12.26 4.66 0.94
C LEU A 389 -13.53 5.16 0.26
N THR A 390 -13.64 6.47 0.10
CA THR A 390 -14.68 7.10 -0.73
C THR A 390 -14.35 6.93 -2.22
N ALA A 391 -15.27 7.34 -3.10
CA ALA A 391 -14.99 7.42 -4.54
C ALA A 391 -13.75 8.29 -4.84
N GLU A 392 -13.60 9.43 -4.16
CA GLU A 392 -12.43 10.29 -4.33
C GLU A 392 -11.14 9.60 -3.84
N GLY A 393 -11.19 8.97 -2.65
CA GLY A 393 -10.05 8.25 -2.09
C GLY A 393 -9.61 7.06 -2.97
N LEU A 394 -10.58 6.32 -3.52
CA LEU A 394 -10.30 5.23 -4.46
C LEU A 394 -9.73 5.75 -5.78
N ALA A 395 -10.25 6.85 -6.33
CA ALA A 395 -9.71 7.43 -7.57
C ALA A 395 -8.23 7.86 -7.38
N GLY A 396 -7.90 8.47 -6.24
CA GLY A 396 -6.52 8.80 -5.89
C GLY A 396 -5.62 7.58 -5.67
N LEU A 397 -6.15 6.52 -5.06
CA LEU A 397 -5.42 5.25 -4.92
C LEU A 397 -5.16 4.57 -6.28
N LEU A 398 -6.15 4.61 -7.19
CA LEU A 398 -6.04 4.01 -8.53
C LEU A 398 -4.94 4.68 -9.36
N GLU A 399 -4.74 5.99 -9.21
CA GLU A 399 -3.66 6.73 -9.88
C GLU A 399 -2.26 6.21 -9.53
N SER A 400 -2.09 5.68 -8.32
CA SER A 400 -0.82 5.16 -7.79
C SER A 400 -0.92 3.70 -7.34
N LEU A 401 -1.78 2.90 -8.01
CA LEU A 401 -2.15 1.55 -7.56
C LEU A 401 -0.95 0.61 -7.41
N ASN A 402 -0.05 0.60 -8.40
CA ASN A 402 1.16 -0.21 -8.42
C ASN A 402 2.19 0.25 -7.37
N LEU A 403 2.12 1.51 -6.91
CA LEU A 403 2.97 2.04 -5.86
C LEU A 403 2.45 1.64 -4.48
N ALA A 404 1.12 1.69 -4.29
CA ALA A 404 0.46 1.23 -3.09
C ALA A 404 0.55 -0.29 -2.92
N ASN A 405 0.53 -1.04 -4.03
CA ASN A 405 0.70 -2.48 -4.04
C ASN A 405 1.45 -2.94 -5.29
N SER A 406 2.74 -3.26 -5.14
CA SER A 406 3.58 -3.70 -6.24
C SER A 406 3.13 -5.00 -6.92
N ALA A 407 2.25 -5.79 -6.29
CA ALA A 407 1.66 -6.98 -6.88
C ALA A 407 0.46 -6.67 -7.81
N MET A 408 0.02 -5.42 -7.89
CA MET A 408 -1.05 -4.97 -8.81
C MET A 408 -0.46 -4.24 -10.02
N PRO A 409 -0.99 -4.46 -11.23
CA PRO A 409 -0.63 -3.65 -12.38
C PRO A 409 -1.08 -2.19 -12.16
N PRO A 410 -0.46 -1.21 -12.82
CA PRO A 410 -0.96 0.16 -12.81
C PRO A 410 -2.37 0.19 -13.42
N PHE A 411 -3.21 1.10 -12.94
CA PHE A 411 -4.46 1.40 -13.63
C PHE A 411 -4.14 2.10 -14.95
N VAL A 412 -4.76 1.65 -16.03
CA VAL A 412 -4.57 2.21 -17.37
C VAL A 412 -5.84 2.93 -17.77
N GLY A 413 -5.82 4.26 -17.75
CA GLY A 413 -6.96 5.08 -18.16
C GLY A 413 -6.81 6.53 -17.71
N ASN A 414 -7.66 7.39 -18.25
CA ASN A 414 -7.65 8.82 -17.95
C ASN A 414 -8.36 9.13 -16.62
N ARG A 415 -8.40 10.41 -16.23
CA ARG A 415 -9.02 10.85 -14.97
C ARG A 415 -10.51 10.46 -14.87
N LEU A 416 -11.28 10.67 -15.93
CA LEU A 416 -12.72 10.36 -15.94
C LEU A 416 -12.96 8.86 -15.79
N GLU A 417 -12.14 8.02 -16.41
CA GLU A 417 -12.20 6.56 -16.27
C GLU A 417 -11.86 6.10 -14.86
N ARG A 418 -10.84 6.69 -14.22
CA ARG A 418 -10.51 6.42 -12.81
C ARG A 418 -11.67 6.77 -11.89
N GLU A 419 -12.25 7.95 -12.07
CA GLU A 419 -13.39 8.43 -11.29
C GLU A 419 -14.63 7.56 -11.50
N ALA A 420 -14.89 7.12 -12.73
CA ALA A 420 -15.98 6.19 -13.05
C ALA A 420 -15.78 4.81 -12.40
N LEU A 421 -14.58 4.24 -12.45
CA LEU A 421 -14.27 2.98 -11.78
C LEU A 421 -14.43 3.11 -10.26
N ALA A 422 -13.92 4.20 -9.68
CA ALA A 422 -14.05 4.45 -8.25
C ALA A 422 -15.52 4.61 -7.83
N ALA A 423 -16.32 5.38 -8.58
CA ALA A 423 -17.75 5.53 -8.35
C ALA A 423 -18.50 4.20 -8.49
N TYR A 424 -18.16 3.35 -9.46
CA TYR A 424 -18.74 2.02 -9.54
C TYR A 424 -18.41 1.16 -8.31
N LEU A 425 -17.16 1.18 -7.84
CA LEU A 425 -16.73 0.39 -6.69
C LEU A 425 -17.39 0.85 -5.38
N THR A 426 -17.70 2.13 -5.21
CA THR A 426 -18.39 2.65 -4.02
C THR A 426 -19.89 2.69 -4.19
N GLU A 427 -20.40 3.49 -5.13
CA GLU A 427 -21.82 3.77 -5.29
C GLU A 427 -22.53 2.56 -5.91
N GLY A 428 -22.00 2.04 -7.01
CA GLY A 428 -22.62 0.93 -7.74
C GLY A 428 -22.56 -0.39 -6.97
N LEU A 429 -21.40 -0.72 -6.40
CA LEU A 429 -21.15 -2.04 -5.82
C LEU A 429 -21.43 -2.10 -4.31
N LEU A 430 -21.08 -1.05 -3.56
CA LEU A 430 -21.24 -1.01 -2.11
C LEU A 430 -22.46 -0.20 -1.66
N GLY A 431 -23.09 0.56 -2.56
CA GLY A 431 -24.21 1.44 -2.22
C GLY A 431 -23.79 2.65 -1.38
N ILE A 432 -22.50 3.01 -1.36
CA ILE A 432 -21.99 4.15 -0.61
C ILE A 432 -22.21 5.41 -1.46
N PRO A 433 -23.08 6.35 -1.04
CA PRO A 433 -23.39 7.54 -1.83
C PRO A 433 -22.17 8.47 -1.92
N PRO A 434 -22.09 9.31 -2.97
CA PRO A 434 -21.07 10.35 -3.05
C PRO A 434 -21.24 11.35 -1.90
N VAL A 435 -20.13 11.86 -1.39
CA VAL A 435 -20.16 12.85 -0.33
C VAL A 435 -20.50 14.21 -0.93
N VAL A 436 -21.70 14.72 -0.64
CA VAL A 436 -22.12 16.06 -1.08
C VAL A 436 -21.55 17.11 -0.14
N GLU A 437 -20.94 18.13 -0.72
CA GLU A 437 -20.38 19.27 0.03
C GLU A 437 -21.40 20.40 0.01
N SER A 438 -21.79 20.88 1.20
CA SER A 438 -22.64 22.05 1.35
C SER A 438 -21.81 23.20 1.93
N PRO A 439 -21.92 24.42 1.37
CA PRO A 439 -21.29 25.59 1.97
C PRO A 439 -21.75 25.77 3.42
N VAL A 440 -20.80 26.07 4.31
CA VAL A 440 -21.13 26.34 5.71
C VAL A 440 -21.71 27.74 5.84
N ALA A 441 -22.89 27.86 6.47
CA ALA A 441 -23.44 29.15 6.84
C ALA A 441 -22.58 29.80 7.93
N LEU A 442 -22.08 31.00 7.66
CA LEU A 442 -21.22 31.74 8.58
C LEU A 442 -22.03 32.81 9.30
N THR A 443 -21.85 32.89 10.61
CA THR A 443 -22.45 33.92 11.45
C THR A 443 -21.36 34.84 11.97
N GLU A 444 -21.52 36.14 11.78
CA GLU A 444 -20.58 37.13 12.32
C GLU A 444 -20.51 37.03 13.85
N LEU A 445 -19.29 37.12 14.39
CA LEU A 445 -19.03 37.03 15.82
C LEU A 445 -18.71 38.41 16.37
N PRO A 446 -19.29 38.79 17.54
CA PRO A 446 -18.98 40.06 18.17
C PRO A 446 -17.48 40.27 18.35
N THR A 447 -17.01 41.45 17.98
CA THR A 447 -15.62 41.88 18.13
C THR A 447 -15.63 43.28 18.71
N ALA A 448 -15.15 43.43 19.95
CA ALA A 448 -15.02 44.74 20.59
C ALA A 448 -13.54 45.12 20.72
N ILE A 449 -13.21 46.31 20.23
CA ILE A 449 -11.86 46.87 20.26
C ILE A 449 -11.59 47.43 21.66
N PRO A 450 -10.52 46.99 22.36
CA PRO A 450 -10.16 47.58 23.64
C PRO A 450 -9.84 49.08 23.49
N PRO A 451 -10.14 49.91 24.50
CA PRO A 451 -9.85 51.35 24.42
C PRO A 451 -8.34 51.62 24.37
N PHE A 452 -7.97 52.71 23.71
CA PHE A 452 -6.61 53.27 23.72
C PHE A 452 -6.66 54.78 23.44
N ASP A 453 -6.02 55.56 24.29
CA ASP A 453 -5.84 56.99 24.15
C ASP A 453 -4.37 57.32 23.86
N ALA A 454 -4.10 57.70 22.61
CA ALA A 454 -2.78 58.09 22.15
C ALA A 454 -2.20 59.30 22.90
N THR A 455 -2.99 60.07 23.64
CA THR A 455 -2.49 61.23 24.41
C THR A 455 -2.11 60.88 25.85
N THR A 456 -2.81 59.93 26.49
CA THR A 456 -2.68 59.66 27.93
C THR A 456 -2.12 58.28 28.26
N ASP A 457 -2.32 57.27 27.42
CA ASP A 457 -1.84 55.92 27.71
C ASP A 457 -0.32 55.81 27.52
N GLU A 458 0.41 55.38 28.54
CA GLU A 458 1.88 55.27 28.48
C GLU A 458 2.38 53.99 27.81
N TYR A 459 1.52 52.98 27.63
CA TYR A 459 1.92 51.63 27.22
C TYR A 459 1.17 51.15 25.97
N VAL A 460 1.86 50.38 25.13
CA VAL A 460 1.28 49.60 24.04
C VAL A 460 1.54 48.13 24.31
N LEU A 461 0.50 47.30 24.21
CA LEU A 461 0.60 45.85 24.41
C LEU A 461 0.25 45.17 23.11
N LEU A 462 1.22 44.46 22.53
CA LEU A 462 1.03 43.70 21.31
C LEU A 462 0.96 42.20 21.64
N ALA A 463 0.06 41.46 21.01
CA ALA A 463 -0.12 40.02 21.19
C ALA A 463 -0.36 39.32 19.85
N TRP A 464 0.18 38.11 19.68
CA TRP A 464 0.02 37.33 18.46
C TRP A 464 0.09 35.83 18.76
N SER A 465 -0.60 35.02 17.94
CA SER A 465 -0.48 33.56 18.02
C SER A 465 0.84 33.08 17.42
N GLY A 466 1.41 32.02 17.99
CA GLY A 466 2.61 31.37 17.46
C GLY A 466 2.40 30.66 16.11
N LEU A 467 1.14 30.44 15.71
CA LEU A 467 0.74 29.86 14.43
C LEU A 467 -0.39 30.69 13.81
N GLY A 468 -0.45 30.72 12.47
CA GLY A 468 -1.57 31.33 11.75
C GLY A 468 -2.92 30.66 11.94
N MET A 469 -2.88 29.37 12.29
CA MET A 469 -4.00 28.49 12.63
C MET A 469 -3.45 27.23 13.25
N HIS A 470 -3.95 26.89 14.44
CA HIS A 470 -3.73 25.58 15.02
C HIS A 470 -4.73 24.58 14.45
N MET A 471 -4.25 23.46 13.91
CA MET A 471 -5.12 22.41 13.39
C MET A 471 -5.06 21.22 14.33
N ILE A 472 -6.18 20.88 14.96
CA ILE A 472 -6.32 19.71 15.82
C ILE A 472 -6.42 18.49 14.91
N VAL A 473 -5.53 17.52 15.10
CA VAL A 473 -5.51 16.30 14.28
C VAL A 473 -5.54 15.09 15.19
N GLU A 474 -6.76 14.67 15.52
CA GLU A 474 -7.00 13.51 16.36
C GLU A 474 -8.28 12.80 15.94
N SER A 475 -8.34 11.51 16.26
CA SER A 475 -9.52 10.68 16.12
C SER A 475 -9.78 9.99 17.45
N GLN A 476 -10.95 10.26 18.04
CA GLN A 476 -11.29 9.80 19.38
C GLN A 476 -11.15 8.27 19.50
N GLY A 477 -10.38 7.81 20.50
CA GLY A 477 -10.12 6.39 20.73
C GLY A 477 -9.21 5.70 19.70
N MET A 478 -8.81 6.41 18.63
CA MET A 478 -8.02 5.83 17.54
C MET A 478 -6.57 6.31 17.55
N PHE A 479 -6.34 7.60 17.31
CA PHE A 479 -4.99 8.17 17.29
C PHE A 479 -4.98 9.67 17.56
N THR A 480 -3.82 10.19 17.93
CA THR A 480 -3.55 11.62 18.09
C THR A 480 -2.26 11.96 17.34
N LEU A 481 -2.35 12.91 16.42
CA LEU A 481 -1.21 13.46 15.69
C LEU A 481 -0.83 14.82 16.23
N ARG A 482 -1.81 15.72 16.42
CA ARG A 482 -1.58 17.05 16.99
C ARG A 482 -2.59 17.34 18.09
N PRO A 483 -2.14 17.55 19.34
CA PRO A 483 -3.03 17.85 20.45
C PRO A 483 -3.62 19.26 20.32
N ALA A 484 -4.68 19.53 21.07
CA ALA A 484 -5.41 20.80 21.06
C ALA A 484 -4.74 21.90 21.91
N THR A 485 -3.47 22.21 21.63
CA THR A 485 -2.70 23.23 22.35
C THR A 485 -2.16 24.31 21.41
N ALA A 486 -2.19 25.57 21.83
CA ALA A 486 -1.59 26.67 21.07
C ALA A 486 -0.71 27.58 21.94
N GLU A 487 0.13 28.33 21.23
CA GLU A 487 1.05 29.32 21.79
C GLU A 487 0.52 30.73 21.52
N LEU A 488 0.67 31.60 22.52
CA LEU A 488 0.42 33.03 22.41
C LEU A 488 1.63 33.79 22.93
N SER A 489 2.10 34.77 22.18
CA SER A 489 3.17 35.67 22.58
C SER A 489 2.63 37.08 22.75
N ALA A 490 3.27 37.87 23.62
CA ALA A 490 2.93 39.26 23.82
C ALA A 490 4.16 40.10 24.19
N GLN A 491 4.19 41.36 23.75
CA GLN A 491 5.25 42.32 24.04
C GLN A 491 4.64 43.62 24.57
N LEU A 492 5.11 44.05 25.74
CA LEU A 492 4.72 45.32 26.35
C LEU A 492 5.79 46.38 26.03
N ILE A 493 5.34 47.52 25.53
CA ILE A 493 6.19 48.63 25.12
C ILE A 493 5.75 49.87 25.89
N ARG A 494 6.68 50.48 26.64
CA ARG A 494 6.48 51.82 27.18
C ARG A 494 6.78 52.84 26.09
N ARG A 495 5.81 53.71 25.82
CA ARG A 495 5.93 54.80 24.86
C ARG A 495 6.93 55.84 25.37
N GLY A 496 7.67 56.45 24.45
CA GLY A 496 8.73 57.40 24.76
C GLY A 496 9.69 57.56 23.59
N ASP A 497 10.72 58.39 23.77
CA ASP A 497 11.80 58.58 22.80
C ASP A 497 13.15 58.25 23.47
N PRO A 498 13.76 57.08 23.20
CA PRO A 498 13.23 55.97 22.41
C PRO A 498 12.17 55.13 23.18
N PRO A 499 11.29 54.40 22.48
CA PRO A 499 10.36 53.46 23.12
C PRO A 499 11.13 52.31 23.80
N ALA A 500 10.61 51.82 24.94
CA ALA A 500 11.28 50.81 25.75
C ALA A 500 10.46 49.53 25.90
N LYS A 501 11.09 48.36 25.70
CA LYS A 501 10.50 47.04 25.96
C LYS A 501 10.48 46.78 27.47
N ILE A 502 9.35 46.36 28.00
CA ILE A 502 9.18 46.14 29.45
C ILE A 502 8.96 44.66 29.72
N THR A 503 9.90 44.04 30.45
CA THR A 503 9.82 42.64 30.90
C THR A 503 9.94 42.47 32.42
N GLU A 504 10.36 43.51 33.13
CA GLU A 504 10.56 43.51 34.58
C GLU A 504 9.51 44.39 35.27
N GLY A 505 9.20 44.08 36.53
CA GLY A 505 8.23 44.84 37.33
C GLY A 505 6.77 44.72 36.85
N VAL A 506 6.49 43.82 35.90
CA VAL A 506 5.17 43.63 35.31
C VAL A 506 4.72 42.16 35.34
N GLU A 507 3.42 41.95 35.43
CA GLU A 507 2.76 40.65 35.31
C GLU A 507 1.85 40.67 34.09
N LEU A 508 2.05 39.74 33.15
CA LEU A 508 1.18 39.57 31.99
C LEU A 508 0.31 38.33 32.17
N THR A 509 -0.99 38.49 31.89
CA THR A 509 -1.96 37.40 31.91
C THR A 509 -2.72 37.34 30.59
N CYS A 510 -3.14 36.14 30.20
CA CYS A 510 -4.01 35.93 29.05
C CYS A 510 -5.21 35.04 29.39
N ALA A 511 -6.39 35.36 28.87
CA ALA A 511 -7.62 34.58 29.08
C ALA A 511 -8.36 34.35 27.76
N VAL A 512 -8.69 33.10 27.43
CA VAL A 512 -9.43 32.74 26.21
C VAL A 512 -10.92 32.99 26.44
N GLU A 513 -11.53 33.79 25.59
CA GLU A 513 -12.94 34.15 25.71
C GLU A 513 -13.85 32.97 25.31
N GLY A 514 -14.84 32.63 26.16
CA GLY A 514 -15.86 31.63 25.84
C GLY A 514 -15.42 30.15 25.87
N ALA A 515 -14.27 29.84 26.48
CA ALA A 515 -13.75 28.47 26.59
C ALA A 515 -14.66 27.54 27.44
N LYS A 516 -14.74 26.25 27.06
CA LYS A 516 -15.61 25.24 27.70
C LYS A 516 -15.22 24.91 29.14
N GLU A 517 -13.93 24.74 29.45
CA GLU A 517 -13.41 24.42 30.79
C GLU A 517 -11.94 24.89 30.91
N GLY A 518 -11.54 25.48 32.05
CA GLY A 518 -10.16 25.88 32.38
C GLY A 518 -9.53 27.03 31.58
N GLY A 519 -9.88 27.21 30.31
CA GLY A 519 -9.28 28.21 29.40
C GLY A 519 -9.79 29.65 29.57
N GLY A 520 -10.87 29.87 30.34
CA GLY A 520 -11.39 31.20 30.64
C GLY A 520 -10.72 31.88 31.83
N GLN A 521 -9.94 31.14 32.64
CA GLN A 521 -9.18 31.74 33.73
C GLN A 521 -7.90 32.40 33.19
N PRO A 522 -7.53 33.60 33.67
CA PRO A 522 -6.29 34.24 33.29
C PRO A 522 -5.09 33.36 33.63
N VAL A 523 -4.24 33.12 32.64
CA VAL A 523 -3.00 32.35 32.78
C VAL A 523 -1.81 33.30 32.74
N ASN A 524 -0.88 33.14 33.68
CA ASN A 524 0.35 33.95 33.72
C ASN A 524 1.27 33.61 32.54
N MET A 525 1.69 34.64 31.81
CA MET A 525 2.70 34.55 30.76
C MET A 525 4.09 34.68 31.37
N LYS A 526 5.10 34.03 30.76
CA LYS A 526 6.50 34.07 31.22
C LYS A 526 7.36 34.77 30.18
N VAL A 527 8.37 35.52 30.62
CA VAL A 527 9.41 36.04 29.73
C VAL A 527 10.11 34.86 29.06
N MET A 528 10.26 34.92 27.74
CA MET A 528 10.88 33.86 26.96
C MET A 528 12.41 33.97 27.07
N GLU A 529 13.10 32.86 27.32
CA GLU A 529 14.55 32.84 27.46
C GLU A 529 15.25 33.37 26.19
N GLY A 530 16.16 34.33 26.36
CA GLY A 530 16.87 34.99 25.26
C GLY A 530 16.00 35.91 24.39
N ARG A 531 14.83 36.35 24.88
CA ARG A 531 13.90 37.24 24.17
C ARG A 531 13.29 38.28 25.11
N ASP A 532 13.00 39.45 24.57
CA ASP A 532 12.38 40.57 25.31
C ASP A 532 10.85 40.61 25.12
N TRP A 533 10.20 39.46 25.25
CA TRP A 533 8.73 39.33 25.20
C TRP A 533 8.23 38.16 26.06
N PHE A 534 6.92 38.13 26.29
CA PHE A 534 6.24 37.11 27.06
C PHE A 534 5.64 36.02 26.17
N MET A 535 5.57 34.81 26.70
CA MET A 535 4.91 33.68 26.08
C MET A 535 4.00 33.00 27.11
N ALA A 536 2.76 32.74 26.71
CA ALA A 536 1.85 31.94 27.52
C ALA A 536 2.33 30.48 27.56
N PRO A 537 2.13 29.74 28.67
CA PRO A 537 2.24 28.29 28.65
C PRO A 537 1.22 27.70 27.65
N ALA A 538 1.41 26.44 27.25
CA ALA A 538 0.53 25.78 26.28
C ALA A 538 -0.95 25.95 26.65
N ILE A 539 -1.70 26.68 25.81
CA ILE A 539 -3.11 26.99 26.04
C ILE A 539 -3.95 25.89 25.38
N HIS A 540 -4.74 25.17 26.16
CA HIS A 540 -5.73 24.25 25.60
C HIS A 540 -6.85 25.03 24.93
N ILE A 541 -7.09 24.75 23.64
CA ILE A 541 -8.06 25.48 22.84
C ILE A 541 -8.96 24.55 22.03
N SER A 542 -10.17 25.00 21.78
CA SER A 542 -11.18 24.29 21.00
C SER A 542 -11.88 25.28 20.07
N PRO A 543 -12.18 24.88 18.82
CA PRO A 543 -13.03 25.68 17.95
C PRO A 543 -14.50 25.67 18.38
N ARG A 544 -14.84 25.02 19.51
CA ARG A 544 -16.21 24.92 20.03
C ARG A 544 -16.26 25.47 21.45
N GLY A 545 -16.96 26.60 21.60
CA GLY A 545 -17.10 27.30 22.89
C GLY A 545 -18.08 26.60 23.85
N ALA A 546 -18.25 27.16 25.05
CA ALA A 546 -19.14 26.65 26.12
C ALA A 546 -20.55 26.30 25.64
N SER A 547 -21.13 27.14 24.80
CA SER A 547 -22.46 26.99 24.20
C SER A 547 -22.54 25.95 23.07
N GLY A 548 -21.42 25.33 22.68
CA GLY A 548 -21.35 24.38 21.57
C GLY A 548 -21.22 25.01 20.18
N GLY A 549 -21.34 26.33 20.06
CA GLY A 549 -21.16 27.06 18.80
C GLY A 549 -19.75 26.93 18.23
N PHE A 550 -19.66 26.79 16.90
CA PHE A 550 -18.40 26.72 16.17
C PHE A 550 -17.79 28.13 15.98
N ASN A 551 -16.58 28.33 16.49
CA ASN A 551 -15.80 29.55 16.43
C ASN A 551 -14.31 29.17 16.22
N PRO A 552 -13.82 29.18 14.97
CA PRO A 552 -12.43 28.86 14.67
C PRO A 552 -11.44 29.99 15.00
N TYR A 553 -11.95 31.13 15.48
CA TYR A 553 -11.19 32.34 15.76
C TYR A 553 -11.48 32.87 17.17
N PRO A 554 -11.27 32.09 18.24
CA PRO A 554 -11.50 32.59 19.59
C PRO A 554 -10.60 33.80 19.88
N LEU A 555 -11.15 34.78 20.59
CA LEU A 555 -10.39 35.94 21.05
C LEU A 555 -9.73 35.62 22.39
N VAL A 556 -8.53 36.14 22.57
CA VAL A 556 -7.81 36.08 23.83
C VAL A 556 -7.57 37.51 24.30
N THR A 557 -8.01 37.80 25.51
CA THR A 557 -7.68 39.07 26.17
C THR A 557 -6.32 38.92 26.84
N VAL A 558 -5.39 39.84 26.55
CA VAL A 558 -4.08 39.93 27.19
C VAL A 558 -4.03 41.22 28.00
N GLU A 559 -3.56 41.11 29.24
CA GLU A 559 -3.52 42.23 30.18
C GLU A 559 -2.16 42.28 30.87
N ALA A 560 -1.55 43.47 30.86
CA ALA A 560 -0.33 43.77 31.59
C ALA A 560 -0.67 44.56 32.84
N ARG A 561 -0.12 44.13 33.99
CA ARG A 561 -0.26 44.80 35.28
C ARG A 561 1.08 45.14 35.88
N ASP A 562 1.13 46.22 36.63
CA ASP A 562 2.26 46.50 37.51
C ASP A 562 2.32 45.44 38.62
N ALA A 563 3.49 44.83 38.83
CA ALA A 563 3.63 43.69 39.72
C ALA A 563 3.40 44.06 41.20
N ALA A 564 3.67 45.30 41.59
CA ALA A 564 3.56 45.78 42.97
C ALA A 564 2.15 46.27 43.31
N THR A 565 1.59 47.13 42.45
CA THR A 565 0.30 47.81 42.66
C THR A 565 -0.89 47.06 42.08
N LYS A 566 -0.65 46.10 41.18
CA LYS A 566 -1.67 45.36 40.41
C LYS A 566 -2.53 46.24 39.49
N ALA A 567 -2.15 47.51 39.30
CA ALA A 567 -2.79 48.42 38.36
C ALA A 567 -2.62 47.91 36.93
N VAL A 568 -3.68 48.01 36.11
CA VAL A 568 -3.62 47.63 34.69
C VAL A 568 -2.84 48.71 33.93
N LEU A 569 -1.74 48.31 33.32
CA LEU A 569 -0.90 49.19 32.50
C LEU A 569 -1.37 49.25 31.05
N ALA A 570 -1.79 48.11 30.50
CA ALA A 570 -2.33 48.00 29.15
C ALA A 570 -3.18 46.73 29.00
N ARG A 571 -4.14 46.79 28.06
CA ARG A 571 -4.96 45.65 27.67
C ARG A 571 -5.07 45.60 26.15
N THR A 572 -4.99 44.40 25.58
CA THR A 572 -5.30 44.17 24.17
C THR A 572 -6.04 42.85 23.96
N ARG A 573 -6.45 42.59 22.72
CA ARG A 573 -7.04 41.33 22.29
C ARG A 573 -6.39 40.85 21.00
N ALA A 574 -6.23 39.54 20.88
CA ALA A 574 -5.73 38.89 19.67
C ALA A 574 -6.52 37.62 19.39
N VAL A 575 -6.54 37.20 18.12
CA VAL A 575 -7.13 35.93 17.70
C VAL A 575 -6.15 34.79 18.04
N LEU A 576 -6.67 33.71 18.63
CA LEU A 576 -5.95 32.45 18.85
C LEU A 576 -6.58 31.35 17.97
N PRO A 577 -6.26 31.33 16.67
CA PRO A 577 -7.01 30.58 15.67
C PRO A 577 -6.85 29.06 15.85
N VAL A 578 -7.97 28.32 15.80
CA VAL A 578 -8.00 26.86 15.90
C VAL A 578 -9.06 26.24 15.02
N SER A 579 -8.77 25.07 14.46
CA SER A 579 -9.71 24.32 13.64
C SER A 579 -9.59 22.81 13.87
N ASP A 580 -10.73 22.15 13.90
CA ASP A 580 -10.88 20.69 13.84
C ASP A 580 -11.34 20.23 12.45
N GLU A 581 -11.39 21.13 11.44
CA GLU A 581 -11.85 20.90 10.07
C GLU A 581 -10.78 20.19 9.22
N VAL A 582 -10.36 18.99 9.65
CA VAL A 582 -9.40 18.15 8.93
C VAL A 582 -10.13 17.31 7.88
N GLY A 583 -9.72 17.40 6.62
CA GLY A 583 -10.45 16.82 5.49
C GLY A 583 -10.27 15.31 5.23
N CYS A 584 -9.68 14.54 6.16
CA CYS A 584 -9.35 13.11 5.96
C CYS A 584 -10.54 12.24 5.53
N ALA A 585 -11.75 12.51 6.06
CA ALA A 585 -12.96 11.75 5.75
C ALA A 585 -13.36 11.83 4.26
N SER A 586 -12.92 12.88 3.55
CA SER A 586 -13.19 13.04 2.11
C SER A 586 -12.62 11.89 1.29
N CYS A 587 -11.53 11.26 1.75
CA CYS A 587 -10.90 10.10 1.10
C CYS A 587 -11.09 8.81 1.90
N HIS A 588 -11.06 8.87 3.24
CA HIS A 588 -11.06 7.69 4.12
C HIS A 588 -12.45 7.25 4.62
N GLY A 589 -13.53 7.89 4.16
CA GLY A 589 -14.89 7.57 4.57
C GLY A 589 -15.22 8.07 5.99
N GLY A 590 -16.39 7.70 6.51
CA GLY A 590 -16.89 8.16 7.80
C GLY A 590 -17.43 9.59 7.82
N THR A 591 -17.90 10.03 9.00
CA THR A 591 -18.43 11.39 9.21
C THR A 591 -17.33 12.43 9.08
N ARG A 592 -17.61 13.53 8.36
CA ARG A 592 -16.70 14.67 8.17
C ARG A 592 -16.52 15.49 9.44
N ALA A 593 -15.27 15.92 9.65
CA ALA A 593 -14.89 16.85 10.70
C ALA A 593 -15.49 18.25 10.44
N GLY A 594 -15.73 19.03 11.50
CA GLY A 594 -16.15 20.43 11.38
C GLY A 594 -17.64 20.66 11.04
N THR A 595 -18.47 19.60 10.99
CA THR A 595 -19.94 19.71 10.79
C THR A 595 -20.70 19.63 12.13
N GLU A 596 -22.03 19.77 12.11
CA GLU A 596 -22.90 19.51 13.27
C GLU A 596 -22.77 18.06 13.81
N ALA A 597 -22.22 17.14 13.01
CA ALA A 597 -22.15 15.71 13.30
C ALA A 597 -20.92 15.25 14.13
N GLY A 598 -19.98 16.15 14.49
CA GLY A 598 -18.94 15.85 15.48
C GLY A 598 -17.59 16.60 15.31
N PRO A 599 -16.79 16.71 16.39
CA PRO A 599 -15.47 17.34 16.35
C PRO A 599 -14.38 16.41 15.77
N GLY A 600 -13.51 16.95 14.91
CA GLY A 600 -12.32 16.24 14.43
C GLY A 600 -12.59 14.99 13.58
N ILE A 601 -11.60 14.09 13.51
CA ILE A 601 -11.64 12.90 12.65
C ILE A 601 -12.51 11.82 13.31
N SER A 602 -13.59 11.38 12.66
CA SER A 602 -14.46 10.33 13.22
C SER A 602 -13.70 9.02 13.47
N PRO A 603 -14.09 8.21 14.48
CA PRO A 603 -13.43 6.93 14.76
C PRO A 603 -13.39 5.95 13.57
N GLU A 604 -14.42 5.98 12.72
CA GLU A 604 -14.46 5.20 11.48
C GLU A 604 -13.35 5.63 10.50
N THR A 605 -13.22 6.94 10.26
CA THR A 605 -12.13 7.51 9.44
C THR A 605 -10.78 7.11 10.03
N GLY A 606 -10.64 7.23 11.36
CA GLY A 606 -9.42 6.86 12.07
C GLY A 606 -9.06 5.39 11.91
N GLN A 607 -10.04 4.50 11.97
CA GLN A 607 -9.88 3.07 11.77
C GLN A 607 -9.47 2.72 10.33
N ASN A 608 -10.03 3.40 9.33
CA ASN A 608 -9.67 3.21 7.93
C ASN A 608 -8.23 3.66 7.66
N ILE A 609 -7.80 4.78 8.24
CA ILE A 609 -6.40 5.25 8.19
C ILE A 609 -5.45 4.21 8.81
N LEU A 610 -5.74 3.75 10.04
CA LEU A 610 -4.89 2.76 10.71
C LEU A 610 -4.84 1.42 9.97
N ARG A 611 -5.94 1.00 9.31
CA ARG A 611 -5.95 -0.22 8.49
C ARG A 611 -5.02 -0.13 7.28
N ILE A 612 -4.98 1.03 6.61
CA ILE A 612 -4.04 1.28 5.49
C ILE A 612 -2.61 1.34 6.01
N HIS A 613 -2.39 1.99 7.16
CA HIS A 613 -1.09 2.05 7.81
C HIS A 613 -0.56 0.66 8.17
N ASP A 614 -1.37 -0.16 8.86
CA ASP A 614 -1.05 -1.52 9.27
C ASP A 614 -0.64 -2.39 8.08
N ARG A 615 -1.38 -2.31 6.98
CA ARG A 615 -1.06 -3.06 5.76
C ARG A 615 0.26 -2.62 5.13
N THR A 616 0.51 -1.32 5.07
CA THR A 616 1.67 -0.76 4.37
C THR A 616 2.96 -0.94 5.18
N ASN A 617 2.85 -0.83 6.51
CA ASN A 617 3.99 -0.78 7.43
C ASN A 617 4.12 -2.04 8.31
N ARG A 618 3.22 -3.02 8.17
CA ARG A 618 3.15 -4.26 8.98
C ARG A 618 3.03 -4.00 10.47
N THR A 619 2.10 -3.12 10.80
CA THR A 619 1.74 -2.82 12.19
C THR A 619 0.37 -3.43 12.52
N SER A 620 -0.02 -3.35 13.80
CA SER A 620 -1.33 -3.79 14.29
C SER A 620 -2.05 -2.69 15.08
N LEU A 621 -1.78 -1.43 14.71
CA LEU A 621 -2.26 -0.22 15.37
C LEU A 621 -3.78 -0.13 15.38
N GLY A 622 -4.45 -0.57 14.31
CA GLY A 622 -5.91 -0.60 14.25
C GLY A 622 -6.51 -1.57 15.28
N ALA A 623 -5.89 -2.74 15.45
CA ALA A 623 -6.31 -3.69 16.49
C ALA A 623 -5.98 -3.18 17.89
N GLN A 624 -4.83 -2.52 18.07
CA GLN A 624 -4.42 -1.89 19.33
C GLN A 624 -5.40 -0.80 19.76
N ALA A 625 -5.78 0.10 18.86
CA ALA A 625 -6.73 1.18 19.11
C ALA A 625 -8.11 0.63 19.53
N LYS A 626 -8.63 -0.37 18.79
CA LYS A 626 -9.88 -1.06 19.16
C LYS A 626 -9.83 -1.72 20.53
N ALA A 627 -8.65 -2.11 21.00
CA ALA A 627 -8.44 -2.64 22.36
C ALA A 627 -8.31 -1.54 23.43
N GLY A 628 -8.71 -0.29 23.13
CA GLY A 628 -8.71 0.83 24.08
C GLY A 628 -7.33 1.50 24.27
N ARG A 629 -6.38 1.26 23.36
CA ARG A 629 -5.04 1.84 23.41
C ARG A 629 -4.79 2.74 22.19
N PRO A 630 -5.31 3.98 22.18
CA PRO A 630 -5.13 4.91 21.07
C PRO A 630 -3.64 5.20 20.80
N VAL A 631 -3.32 5.50 19.54
CA VAL A 631 -1.94 5.66 19.08
C VAL A 631 -1.52 7.12 19.03
N ALA A 632 -0.47 7.49 19.77
CA ALA A 632 0.20 8.77 19.56
C ALA A 632 1.13 8.65 18.35
N CYS A 633 0.83 9.31 17.22
CA CYS A 633 1.65 9.21 16.01
C CYS A 633 3.11 9.64 16.26
N THR A 634 3.28 10.62 17.15
CA THR A 634 4.58 11.16 17.58
C THR A 634 5.44 10.18 18.39
N SER A 635 4.87 9.09 18.90
CA SER A 635 5.64 8.02 19.56
C SER A 635 6.57 7.27 18.59
N CYS A 636 6.25 7.30 17.29
CA CYS A 636 7.04 6.67 16.23
C CYS A 636 7.64 7.71 15.27
N HIS A 637 6.89 8.76 14.93
CA HIS A 637 7.29 9.77 13.96
C HIS A 637 7.77 11.04 14.64
N ALA A 638 8.99 11.49 14.33
CA ALA A 638 9.51 12.75 14.85
C ALA A 638 8.64 13.95 14.39
N ASP A 639 8.51 14.95 15.25
CA ASP A 639 7.82 16.20 14.94
C ASP A 639 8.53 17.42 15.57
N PRO A 640 9.30 18.18 14.78
CA PRO A 640 9.99 19.37 15.26
C PRO A 640 9.06 20.48 15.79
N LEU A 641 7.76 20.47 15.44
CA LEU A 641 6.81 21.44 15.99
C LEU A 641 6.57 21.21 17.48
N THR A 642 6.42 19.95 17.89
CA THR A 642 6.12 19.55 19.27
C THR A 642 7.37 19.16 20.06
N GLY A 643 8.53 19.04 19.40
CA GLY A 643 9.77 18.54 19.99
C GLY A 643 9.82 17.02 20.13
N ALA A 644 8.85 16.28 19.57
CA ALA A 644 8.85 14.84 19.63
C ALA A 644 10.00 14.24 18.80
N GLU A 645 10.85 13.45 19.43
CA GLU A 645 12.02 12.82 18.77
C GLU A 645 11.62 11.65 17.85
N GLY A 646 10.52 10.96 18.16
CA GLY A 646 10.09 9.74 17.47
C GLY A 646 11.15 8.63 17.50
N GLN A 647 11.08 7.71 16.55
CA GLN A 647 12.07 6.63 16.40
C GLN A 647 13.10 6.98 15.32
N GLY A 648 14.39 6.86 15.66
CA GLY A 648 15.50 7.38 14.86
C GLY A 648 15.57 6.94 13.38
N GLY A 649 14.97 5.80 13.01
CA GLY A 649 14.97 5.30 11.63
C GLY A 649 13.73 5.61 10.79
N LEU A 650 12.67 6.19 11.37
CA LEU A 650 11.41 6.48 10.68
C LEU A 650 11.35 7.93 10.21
N LEU A 651 10.62 8.17 9.13
CA LEU A 651 10.35 9.52 8.61
C LEU A 651 9.68 10.39 9.68
N GLY A 652 9.99 11.68 9.72
CA GLY A 652 9.18 12.65 10.47
C GLY A 652 7.72 12.65 10.02
N ILE A 653 6.79 13.06 10.90
CA ILE A 653 5.34 12.94 10.65
C ILE A 653 4.89 13.71 9.40
N SER A 654 5.47 14.91 9.19
CA SER A 654 5.21 15.74 8.01
C SER A 654 5.71 15.04 6.75
N SER A 655 6.94 14.53 6.76
CA SER A 655 7.56 13.83 5.63
C SER A 655 6.80 12.55 5.26
N ALA A 656 6.34 11.79 6.25
CA ALA A 656 5.57 10.57 6.05
C ALA A 656 4.20 10.86 5.39
N LEU A 657 3.45 11.84 5.90
CA LEU A 657 2.13 12.17 5.37
C LEU A 657 2.19 12.80 3.98
N HIS A 658 3.02 13.82 3.78
CA HIS A 658 3.12 14.50 2.48
C HIS A 658 3.75 13.56 1.45
N GLY A 659 4.77 12.79 1.83
CA GLY A 659 5.43 11.84 0.93
C GLY A 659 4.49 10.74 0.40
N PHE A 660 3.56 10.25 1.24
CA PHE A 660 2.56 9.29 0.80
C PHE A 660 1.52 9.94 -0.13
N HIS A 661 0.91 11.05 0.30
CA HIS A 661 -0.20 11.67 -0.42
C HIS A 661 0.21 12.40 -1.70
N ALA A 662 1.48 12.81 -1.84
CA ALA A 662 2.02 13.36 -3.09
C ALA A 662 1.86 12.39 -4.27
N SER A 663 1.80 11.08 -4.02
CA SER A 663 1.54 10.09 -5.05
C SER A 663 0.05 9.92 -5.39
N THR A 664 -0.86 10.19 -4.45
CA THR A 664 -2.31 9.93 -4.62
C THR A 664 -3.13 11.17 -4.95
N LEU A 665 -2.55 12.37 -4.86
CA LEU A 665 -3.22 13.67 -5.08
C LEU A 665 -2.47 14.53 -6.11
N LYS A 666 -1.88 13.89 -7.13
CA LYS A 666 -1.03 14.54 -8.12
C LYS A 666 -1.79 15.58 -8.95
N GLY A 667 -1.12 16.68 -9.28
CA GLY A 667 -1.59 17.65 -10.28
C GLY A 667 -2.81 18.48 -9.86
N ARG A 668 -3.08 18.59 -8.56
CA ARG A 668 -4.24 19.31 -8.01
C ARG A 668 -3.94 20.72 -7.48
N GLY A 669 -2.68 21.19 -7.58
CA GLY A 669 -2.29 22.52 -7.09
C GLY A 669 -2.66 22.74 -5.62
N ALA A 670 -3.18 23.93 -5.30
CA ALA A 670 -3.59 24.28 -3.93
C ALA A 670 -4.79 23.47 -3.41
N GLU A 671 -5.61 22.90 -4.30
CA GLU A 671 -6.73 22.04 -3.91
C GLU A 671 -6.22 20.82 -3.12
N ALA A 672 -5.06 20.26 -3.48
CA ALA A 672 -4.45 19.14 -2.75
C ALA A 672 -4.22 19.49 -1.28
N CYS A 673 -3.76 20.71 -0.99
CA CYS A 673 -3.54 21.19 0.36
C CYS A 673 -4.86 21.37 1.11
N ALA A 674 -5.89 21.90 0.44
CA ALA A 674 -7.22 22.13 1.00
C ALA A 674 -8.00 20.84 1.33
N ARG A 675 -7.59 19.69 0.80
CA ARG A 675 -8.15 18.37 1.17
C ARG A 675 -7.70 17.91 2.56
N CYS A 676 -6.64 18.49 3.13
CA CYS A 676 -6.14 18.13 4.46
C CYS A 676 -6.15 19.30 5.43
N HIS A 677 -5.84 20.51 4.95
CA HIS A 677 -5.80 21.73 5.74
C HIS A 677 -7.12 22.51 5.63
N PRO A 678 -7.52 23.23 6.69
CA PRO A 678 -8.79 23.96 6.77
C PRO A 678 -8.76 25.28 5.96
N SER A 679 -8.40 25.17 4.68
CA SER A 679 -8.12 26.25 3.74
C SER A 679 -9.09 26.29 2.56
N ARG A 680 -10.09 25.43 2.57
CA ARG A 680 -11.12 25.39 1.53
C ARG A 680 -11.86 26.74 1.44
N PRO A 681 -12.13 27.26 0.24
CA PRO A 681 -12.90 28.51 0.07
C PRO A 681 -14.33 28.42 0.62
N ASP A 682 -14.94 27.24 0.52
CA ASP A 682 -16.30 26.94 1.01
C ASP A 682 -16.32 26.36 2.43
N GLY A 683 -15.14 26.17 3.04
CA GLY A 683 -14.99 25.71 4.41
C GLY A 683 -15.37 26.77 5.44
N ALA A 684 -15.59 26.31 6.68
CA ALA A 684 -15.97 27.20 7.78
C ALA A 684 -14.77 28.02 8.26
N THR A 685 -13.59 27.41 8.29
CA THR A 685 -12.38 28.04 8.82
C THR A 685 -11.81 29.07 7.85
N ARG A 686 -11.49 28.71 6.60
CA ARG A 686 -10.79 29.57 5.61
C ARG A 686 -9.47 30.14 6.16
N PHE A 687 -8.55 29.22 6.46
CA PHE A 687 -7.24 29.46 7.07
C PHE A 687 -6.47 30.68 6.52
N GLN A 688 -6.30 30.75 5.20
CA GLN A 688 -5.49 31.77 4.54
C GLN A 688 -6.34 33.03 4.32
N ARG A 689 -6.12 34.05 5.16
CA ARG A 689 -7.00 35.23 5.26
C ARG A 689 -6.28 36.58 5.32
N GLY A 690 -4.94 36.58 5.27
CA GLY A 690 -4.12 37.79 5.26
C GLY A 690 -4.03 38.45 3.89
N LEU A 691 -3.26 39.55 3.83
CA LEU A 691 -3.04 40.34 2.61
C LEU A 691 -2.55 39.50 1.40
N HIS A 692 -1.69 38.51 1.63
CA HIS A 692 -1.21 37.63 0.55
C HIS A 692 -2.34 36.87 -0.16
N ALA A 693 -3.39 36.47 0.56
CA ALA A 693 -4.55 35.80 -0.04
C ALA A 693 -5.34 36.78 -0.93
N GLN A 694 -5.45 38.04 -0.50
CA GLN A 694 -6.21 39.08 -1.20
C GLN A 694 -5.60 39.45 -2.55
N ILE A 695 -4.29 39.35 -2.68
CA ILE A 695 -3.58 39.59 -3.95
C ILE A 695 -3.46 38.32 -4.82
N GLY A 696 -4.16 37.24 -4.45
CA GLY A 696 -4.26 36.01 -5.25
C GLY A 696 -3.16 34.98 -5.02
N LEU A 697 -2.32 35.11 -3.97
CA LEU A 697 -1.35 34.06 -3.64
C LEU A 697 -2.03 32.91 -2.90
N ASP A 698 -1.63 31.69 -3.24
CA ASP A 698 -2.10 30.47 -2.59
C ASP A 698 -0.98 29.74 -1.84
N CYS A 699 -1.31 28.62 -1.22
CA CYS A 699 -0.36 27.76 -0.52
C CYS A 699 0.84 27.36 -1.40
N THR A 700 0.61 27.10 -2.69
CA THR A 700 1.63 26.56 -3.59
C THR A 700 2.65 27.60 -4.02
N THR A 701 2.26 28.87 -4.02
CA THR A 701 3.17 30.00 -4.30
C THR A 701 4.33 30.03 -3.29
N CYS A 702 4.04 29.75 -2.01
CA CYS A 702 5.02 29.83 -0.91
C CYS A 702 5.63 28.47 -0.54
N HIS A 703 4.86 27.39 -0.64
CA HIS A 703 5.25 26.05 -0.17
C HIS A 703 5.53 25.04 -1.29
N GLY A 704 5.22 25.39 -2.53
CA GLY A 704 5.23 24.49 -3.68
C GLY A 704 3.95 23.66 -3.76
N THR A 705 3.74 22.96 -4.87
CA THR A 705 2.68 21.95 -4.95
C THR A 705 2.94 20.83 -3.93
N LEU A 706 1.95 19.98 -3.66
CA LEU A 706 2.11 18.86 -2.71
C LEU A 706 3.31 17.97 -3.07
N GLU A 707 3.53 17.73 -4.36
CA GLU A 707 4.66 16.96 -4.88
C GLU A 707 5.99 17.63 -4.56
N ASP A 708 6.10 18.92 -4.88
CA ASP A 708 7.33 19.69 -4.67
C ASP A 708 7.66 19.83 -3.17
N HIS A 709 6.62 20.08 -2.37
CA HIS A 709 6.70 20.15 -0.92
C HIS A 709 7.22 18.83 -0.32
N ALA A 710 6.65 17.72 -0.75
CA ALA A 710 7.04 16.39 -0.28
C ALA A 710 8.48 16.06 -0.67
N VAL A 711 8.91 16.44 -1.88
CA VAL A 711 10.31 16.26 -2.33
C VAL A 711 11.28 16.99 -1.41
N GLY A 712 11.04 18.27 -1.09
CA GLY A 712 11.92 19.04 -0.21
C GLY A 712 12.07 18.41 1.17
N LEU A 713 10.98 17.92 1.75
CA LEU A 713 10.99 17.20 3.04
C LEU A 713 11.77 15.88 2.95
N LEU A 714 11.44 15.05 1.96
CA LEU A 714 12.03 13.72 1.82
C LEU A 714 13.52 13.78 1.45
N LYS A 715 13.99 14.80 0.71
CA LYS A 715 15.42 15.00 0.43
C LYS A 715 16.21 15.21 1.72
N ARG A 716 15.69 16.03 2.65
CA ARG A 716 16.31 16.22 3.97
C ARG A 716 16.34 14.92 4.76
N GLU A 717 15.23 14.18 4.80
CA GLU A 717 15.15 12.90 5.52
C GLU A 717 16.13 11.87 4.93
N LEU A 718 16.31 11.86 3.61
CA LEU A 718 17.29 11.01 2.91
C LEU A 718 18.73 11.32 3.34
N GLU A 719 19.11 12.60 3.42
CA GLU A 719 20.43 13.03 3.91
C GLU A 719 20.69 12.56 5.34
N THR A 720 19.65 12.49 6.16
CA THR A 720 19.72 11.99 7.55
C THR A 720 19.54 10.48 7.70
N GLY A 721 19.54 9.72 6.59
CA GLY A 721 19.51 8.25 6.61
C GLY A 721 18.17 7.61 6.97
N LYS A 722 17.07 8.35 6.84
CA LYS A 722 15.74 7.89 7.27
C LYS A 722 15.14 6.86 6.31
N ARG A 723 14.61 5.76 6.85
CA ARG A 723 14.06 4.66 6.04
C ARG A 723 12.82 5.12 5.31
N GLY A 724 12.66 4.69 4.07
CA GLY A 724 11.50 5.01 3.24
C GLY A 724 11.62 6.31 2.44
N ALA A 725 12.53 7.23 2.80
CA ALA A 725 12.72 8.50 2.06
C ALA A 725 13.05 8.25 0.58
N LYS A 726 14.08 7.43 0.31
CA LYS A 726 14.49 7.05 -1.05
C LYS A 726 13.32 6.45 -1.85
N ARG A 727 12.56 5.55 -1.22
CA ARG A 727 11.43 4.86 -1.86
C ARG A 727 10.35 5.85 -2.29
N LEU A 728 9.92 6.75 -1.41
CA LEU A 728 8.89 7.74 -1.73
C LEU A 728 9.39 8.78 -2.74
N LEU A 729 10.66 9.21 -2.65
CA LEU A 729 11.25 10.14 -3.63
C LEU A 729 11.20 9.58 -5.05
N THR A 730 11.50 8.29 -5.26
CA THR A 730 11.42 7.68 -6.59
C THR A 730 10.02 7.61 -7.18
N GLN A 731 8.99 7.91 -6.39
CA GLN A 731 7.58 7.81 -6.77
C GLN A 731 6.94 9.15 -7.08
N ILE A 732 7.59 10.26 -6.73
CA ILE A 732 7.02 11.60 -6.86
C ILE A 732 7.63 12.28 -8.08
N THR A 733 6.78 12.75 -8.98
CA THR A 733 7.18 13.64 -10.08
C THR A 733 6.88 15.08 -9.66
N PRO A 734 7.91 15.93 -9.47
CA PRO A 734 7.69 17.33 -9.12
C PRO A 734 7.03 18.11 -10.27
N GLN A 735 6.34 19.19 -9.93
CA GLN A 735 5.63 20.07 -10.86
C GLN A 735 6.47 21.31 -11.24
N SER A 736 7.34 21.79 -10.35
CA SER A 736 8.20 22.96 -10.58
C SER A 736 9.48 22.67 -11.38
N GLY A 737 9.70 21.43 -11.82
CA GLY A 737 10.85 21.04 -12.65
C GLY A 737 11.66 19.86 -12.09
N PRO A 738 12.95 19.74 -12.45
CA PRO A 738 13.78 18.63 -12.01
C PRO A 738 13.89 18.54 -10.50
N GLN A 739 13.70 17.34 -9.95
CA GLN A 739 13.80 17.05 -8.50
C GLN A 739 15.13 17.50 -7.87
N ALA A 740 16.20 17.56 -8.66
CA ALA A 740 17.50 18.06 -8.23
C ALA A 740 17.44 19.52 -7.75
N ASN A 741 16.60 20.34 -8.39
CA ASN A 741 16.51 21.78 -8.18
C ASN A 741 15.67 22.16 -6.94
N ILE A 742 14.91 21.21 -6.38
CA ILE A 742 14.09 21.46 -5.20
C ILE A 742 14.97 21.36 -3.93
N PRO A 743 15.17 22.45 -3.17
CA PRO A 743 16.09 22.42 -2.04
C PRO A 743 15.50 21.66 -0.84
N PRO A 744 16.32 20.88 -0.11
CA PRO A 744 15.87 20.12 1.05
C PRO A 744 15.47 21.05 2.19
N ARG A 745 14.46 20.65 2.98
CA ARG A 745 14.03 21.40 4.17
C ARG A 745 13.60 20.49 5.30
N THR A 746 13.86 20.93 6.54
CA THR A 746 13.28 20.29 7.73
C THR A 746 11.95 20.95 8.09
N ALA A 747 10.88 20.14 8.20
CA ALA A 747 9.56 20.64 8.61
C ALA A 747 9.64 21.47 9.90
N TRP A 748 8.90 22.58 9.95
CA TRP A 748 8.81 23.55 11.05
C TRP A 748 10.11 24.27 11.46
N THR A 749 11.28 23.76 11.10
CA THR A 749 12.58 24.39 11.34
C THR A 749 12.96 25.35 10.22
N GLN A 750 12.80 24.89 8.97
CA GLN A 750 13.06 25.66 7.76
C GLN A 750 11.72 25.96 7.07
N THR A 751 11.21 27.19 7.23
CA THR A 751 9.95 27.66 6.63
C THR A 751 10.24 28.55 5.43
N THR A 752 9.21 28.92 4.66
CA THR A 752 9.35 29.96 3.62
C THR A 752 9.92 31.23 4.24
N ASP A 753 10.97 31.80 3.63
CA ASP A 753 11.58 33.04 4.09
C ASP A 753 10.88 34.24 3.45
N CYS A 754 10.33 35.14 4.27
CA CYS A 754 9.67 36.34 3.77
C CYS A 754 10.63 37.25 3.00
N LEU A 755 11.91 37.28 3.38
CA LEU A 755 12.94 38.08 2.70
C LEU A 755 13.34 37.53 1.32
N ALA A 756 12.89 36.33 0.95
CA ALA A 756 13.09 35.82 -0.40
C ALA A 756 12.31 36.67 -1.42
N CYS A 757 11.06 37.01 -1.09
CA CYS A 757 10.24 37.91 -1.89
C CYS A 757 10.51 39.37 -1.51
N HIS A 758 10.64 39.68 -0.22
CA HIS A 758 10.85 41.04 0.31
C HIS A 758 12.33 41.32 0.59
N GLN A 759 13.17 41.26 -0.45
CA GLN A 759 14.58 41.61 -0.31
C GLN A 759 14.72 43.05 0.19
N ASP A 760 15.56 43.23 1.21
CA ASP A 760 15.80 44.52 1.86
C ASP A 760 14.49 45.23 2.28
N PHE A 761 13.48 44.44 2.67
CA PHE A 761 12.14 44.91 3.04
C PHE A 761 11.42 45.71 1.94
N GLY A 762 11.84 45.52 0.68
CA GLY A 762 11.29 46.18 -0.50
C GLY A 762 10.05 45.50 -1.10
N ALA A 763 9.68 45.97 -2.30
CA ALA A 763 8.57 45.42 -3.07
C ALA A 763 8.78 43.92 -3.39
N PRO A 764 7.73 43.10 -3.33
CA PRO A 764 7.87 41.65 -3.43
C PRO A 764 8.20 41.16 -4.85
N ASP A 765 9.19 40.27 -4.97
CA ASP A 765 9.37 39.38 -6.14
C ASP A 765 8.77 38.00 -5.83
N LEU A 766 7.56 37.77 -6.35
CA LEU A 766 6.77 36.55 -6.09
C LEU A 766 7.42 35.27 -6.67
N SER A 767 8.29 35.40 -7.67
CA SER A 767 8.96 34.24 -8.27
C SER A 767 9.92 33.52 -7.32
N ARG A 768 10.28 34.18 -6.20
CA ARG A 768 11.23 33.69 -5.21
C ARG A 768 10.59 33.05 -3.98
N GLY A 769 9.26 32.93 -3.93
CA GLY A 769 8.57 32.36 -2.76
C GLY A 769 8.96 30.91 -2.48
N PHE A 770 8.66 30.00 -3.41
CA PHE A 770 8.98 28.59 -3.25
C PHE A 770 10.49 28.29 -3.33
N GLY A 771 10.95 27.35 -2.51
CA GLY A 771 12.35 26.88 -2.51
C GLY A 771 13.33 27.75 -1.72
N ASN A 772 12.92 28.94 -1.28
CA ASN A 772 13.77 29.79 -0.45
C ASN A 772 13.38 29.64 1.03
N TRP A 773 14.10 28.76 1.72
CA TRP A 773 13.84 28.41 3.10
C TRP A 773 14.73 29.18 4.07
N THR A 774 14.18 29.49 5.26
CA THR A 774 14.98 30.00 6.38
C THR A 774 16.08 29.01 6.76
N LYS A 775 17.23 29.51 7.24
CA LYS A 775 18.35 28.65 7.67
C LYS A 775 18.05 27.92 8.98
N GLY A 776 17.17 28.47 9.81
CA GLY A 776 16.75 27.84 11.05
C GLY A 776 15.65 28.59 11.79
N VAL A 777 15.46 28.21 13.05
CA VAL A 777 14.39 28.69 13.93
C VAL A 777 14.36 30.22 14.10
N PRO A 778 15.49 30.93 14.34
CA PRO A 778 15.48 32.37 14.59
C PRO A 778 15.03 33.22 13.40
N GLU A 779 15.23 32.75 12.17
CA GLU A 779 14.90 33.47 10.93
C GLU A 779 13.43 33.30 10.50
N ARG A 780 12.68 32.40 11.14
CA ARG A 780 11.25 32.19 10.87
C ARG A 780 10.49 33.48 11.15
N PHE A 781 9.45 33.77 10.36
CA PHE A 781 8.63 34.97 10.56
C PHE A 781 8.14 35.17 12.01
N LYS A 782 7.73 34.11 12.74
CA LYS A 782 7.31 34.25 14.16
C LYS A 782 8.43 34.60 15.14
N SER A 783 9.67 34.36 14.75
CA SER A 783 10.86 34.48 15.59
C SER A 783 11.79 35.59 15.14
N ARG A 784 11.57 36.15 13.93
CA ARG A 784 12.35 37.23 13.35
C ARG A 784 11.96 38.56 14.01
N LEU A 785 12.96 39.40 14.21
CA LEU A 785 12.82 40.77 14.68
C LEU A 785 12.91 41.73 13.49
N ASP A 786 12.39 42.93 13.67
CA ASP A 786 12.66 44.07 12.78
C ASP A 786 14.16 44.42 12.73
N GLU A 787 14.54 45.34 11.84
CA GLU A 787 15.94 45.75 11.65
C GLU A 787 16.57 46.35 12.91
N MET A 788 15.75 46.92 13.81
CA MET A 788 16.20 47.49 15.08
C MET A 788 16.35 46.44 16.19
N GLY A 789 15.96 45.18 15.95
CA GLY A 789 15.95 44.14 16.98
C GLY A 789 14.96 44.41 18.12
N ALA A 790 13.96 45.26 17.88
CA ALA A 790 13.01 45.75 18.87
C ALA A 790 11.71 44.93 18.85
N LEU A 791 11.08 44.80 17.69
CA LEU A 791 9.75 44.21 17.56
C LEU A 791 9.77 42.89 16.80
N SER A 792 8.97 41.94 17.27
CA SER A 792 8.70 40.72 16.50
C SER A 792 7.90 41.07 15.24
N CYS A 793 8.26 40.51 14.08
CA CYS A 793 7.49 40.75 12.85
C CYS A 793 5.97 40.55 13.00
N PRO A 794 5.46 39.46 13.62
CA PRO A 794 4.02 39.28 13.83
C PRO A 794 3.37 40.28 14.79
N ALA A 795 4.14 40.95 15.65
CA ALA A 795 3.59 41.99 16.54
C ALA A 795 3.07 43.20 15.73
N CYS A 796 3.76 43.52 14.62
CA CYS A 796 3.38 44.63 13.74
C CYS A 796 2.52 44.18 12.55
N HIS A 797 2.80 43.01 11.98
CA HIS A 797 2.17 42.55 10.73
C HIS A 797 1.02 41.57 10.93
N GLY A 798 0.81 41.05 12.15
CA GLY A 798 -0.14 39.97 12.41
C GLY A 798 0.49 38.57 12.25
N ALA A 799 -0.24 37.52 12.65
CA ALA A 799 0.24 36.14 12.56
C ALA A 799 0.36 35.67 11.10
N GLN A 800 1.13 34.60 10.87
CA GLN A 800 1.27 34.03 9.52
C GLN A 800 -0.10 33.70 8.93
N HIS A 801 -0.26 33.89 7.62
CA HIS A 801 -1.54 33.66 6.92
C HIS A 801 -2.71 34.55 7.35
N ALA A 802 -2.50 35.47 8.30
CA ALA A 802 -3.45 36.45 8.80
C ALA A 802 -2.82 37.85 8.88
N LEU A 803 -1.94 38.15 7.93
CA LEU A 803 -1.24 39.43 7.86
C LEU A 803 -2.22 40.59 7.63
N TYR A 804 -1.97 41.72 8.29
CA TYR A 804 -2.77 42.92 8.17
C TYR A 804 -2.66 43.57 6.77
N PRO A 805 -3.76 44.15 6.24
CA PRO A 805 -5.15 43.99 6.69
C PRO A 805 -5.65 42.54 6.42
N ALA A 806 -6.18 41.84 7.44
CA ALA A 806 -6.75 40.49 7.29
C ALA A 806 -8.28 40.50 7.04
N LEU A 807 -8.81 39.58 6.24
CA LEU A 807 -10.24 39.42 5.97
C LEU A 807 -10.79 38.17 6.67
N ASN A 808 -11.35 38.35 7.87
CA ASN A 808 -11.91 37.23 8.63
C ASN A 808 -13.36 36.94 8.22
N PRO A 809 -13.73 35.68 7.91
CA PRO A 809 -15.10 35.32 7.54
C PRO A 809 -16.15 35.51 8.64
N TYR A 810 -15.74 35.69 9.90
CA TYR A 810 -16.60 35.89 11.07
C TYR A 810 -16.63 37.36 11.54
N GLY A 811 -16.16 38.31 10.74
CA GLY A 811 -16.24 39.75 11.01
C GLY A 811 -14.98 40.50 10.60
N ALA A 812 -15.13 41.63 9.91
CA ALA A 812 -14.02 42.35 9.29
C ALA A 812 -12.92 42.79 10.30
N ASP A 813 -13.31 43.07 11.54
CA ASP A 813 -12.42 43.61 12.57
C ASP A 813 -11.70 42.53 13.39
N ARG A 814 -12.12 41.26 13.25
CA ARG A 814 -11.77 40.19 14.20
C ARG A 814 -10.26 39.94 14.33
N ASP A 815 -9.54 39.86 13.22
CA ASP A 815 -8.07 39.76 13.24
C ASP A 815 -7.40 41.12 13.41
N ASN A 816 -8.06 42.23 13.09
CA ASN A 816 -7.47 43.56 12.96
C ASN A 816 -7.59 44.42 14.23
N ILE A 817 -7.82 43.78 15.39
CA ILE A 817 -8.11 44.49 16.64
C ILE A 817 -6.99 45.47 17.02
N GLN A 818 -5.73 45.05 16.94
CA GLN A 818 -4.59 45.86 17.36
C GLN A 818 -4.31 47.06 16.44
N PRO A 819 -4.32 46.92 15.09
CA PRO A 819 -4.31 48.07 14.19
C PRO A 819 -5.46 49.06 14.48
N LEU A 820 -6.67 48.55 14.70
CA LEU A 820 -7.84 49.39 15.02
C LEU A 820 -7.68 50.10 16.37
N GLN A 821 -7.17 49.39 17.38
CA GLN A 821 -6.93 49.92 18.72
C GLN A 821 -5.89 51.03 18.71
N TYR A 822 -4.72 50.78 18.14
CA TYR A 822 -3.55 51.66 18.32
C TYR A 822 -3.38 52.70 17.22
N GLN A 823 -3.73 52.37 15.97
CA GLN A 823 -3.50 53.26 14.83
C GLN A 823 -4.78 54.03 14.45
N LYS A 824 -5.94 53.66 15.02
CA LYS A 824 -7.27 54.23 14.71
C LYS A 824 -7.57 54.28 13.20
N LEU A 825 -6.93 53.39 12.43
CA LEU A 825 -7.15 53.29 10.99
C LEU A 825 -8.52 52.66 10.76
N ALA A 826 -9.51 53.49 10.43
CA ALA A 826 -10.75 52.98 9.82
C ALA A 826 -10.39 52.28 8.51
N ARG A 827 -11.01 51.13 8.26
CA ARG A 827 -10.92 50.46 6.96
C ARG A 827 -11.80 51.13 5.93
#